data_AF-A0A1A8H0I8-F1
#
_entry.id   AF-A0A1A8H0I8-F1
#
_cell.length_a   1.000
_cell.length_b   1.000
_cell.length_c   1.000
_cell.angle_alpha   90.00
_cell.angle_beta   90.00
_cell.angle_gamma   90.00
#
_symmetry.space_group_name_H-M   'P 1'
#
loop_
_entity.id
_entity.type
_entity.pdbx_description
1 polymer ?
#
loop_
_entity_poly.entity_id
_entity_poly.type
_entity_poly.pdbx_seq_one_letter_code
_entity_poly.pdbx_strand_id
1 'polypeptide(L)'
;MSWSPDEELVILTTGQETFIMMTKDFEPITEVGIHQDDFGEGKFITVGWGKKETQFHGSEGKQAARRKVQEAQPAVAWDDRRPRVTWRGDGQLFAISAICLQTGGRKVRVWNREGVLQATSEPVNGLEQALCWKPSGSLIASSQRHPNKHSVVFMEKNGLLHGDFTLPFSKDQAKVKELLWNADSTVLAVWLEELSCGDDGHVNTYLQLWTVGNYHWYLKQSLDFGRDPQKAPVCVCWDPERPLQLHVVTSSWNSITYSWGWTTERSPGLDATDNASVAVIDGDKVLVTTFRQCVVPPPMCSFELQLKSPINQVTFLCRPKGTNQIAAFTADGQISVFSQVSEEQADRTSDGFMVVSQPLVLQKTFRLTPPQDQPLALRQLLWLQDELFLAVGSGLLPTSSTILMLHPSQDADDTLAVRSEMEVDGVVVGVVHSFQTGTVALELEDGQIKKLLWDCPELSVEGWRDSSGCSVSFPVPCIQTALCSISGTEYLLGLTDRSHLYAGDTELASGVCSFAICDNFLLLTTHSHTCRCLQLSGLTVKGLQAALASDGGQNDETLRHVERGSRIVTVVPQDTRVVLQMPRGNLETIHHRALVLAQLRKWLDGLKFREAFECMRKLRIDLNLIYDHNPKVFLENVASFIQQLNSINHINLFLTELKEEDTTSSMYPRPDGSPVQPQAAPGQKKVDVVCDALRTTMESMDQNKFSLSILTAHVKKTVPELEIALQKVHELRENPPEAPGGVSAEEALKYLLFLVNVNDLYEHSLGTYDFDLVLMVAEKSQKDPKEYLPFLNMLKSLEPNYQRYTIDRHLKRYRKALVHLSKCGQEHFTEVLQLVKEQKLYSEALRLYPADSPQYKFLSCAYAEHLVEQQQAEEGGLLLWRCGEPVRALQAFTSSSSWRNAICVAQQIPLPPDQLALLARDLAEKLTEQRRYSEAALLLDQYAKDCEEAILALITGGVWEEALRLIYMHKRQDITETNLKPALLE
;
A
#
# COMPACT_ATOMS: atom_id res chain seq x y z
N MET A 1 -23.16 11.04 50.65
CA MET A 1 -21.87 11.77 50.64
C MET A 1 -21.17 11.43 49.33
N SER A 2 -20.62 12.41 48.64
CA SER A 2 -19.80 12.19 47.44
C SER A 2 -18.79 13.32 47.29
N TRP A 3 -17.52 12.96 47.13
CA TRP A 3 -16.43 13.89 46.85
C TRP A 3 -16.40 14.28 45.38
N SER A 4 -16.00 15.51 45.09
CA SER A 4 -15.65 15.93 43.74
C SER A 4 -14.41 15.16 43.25
N PRO A 5 -14.23 14.99 41.93
CA PRO A 5 -13.08 14.24 41.38
C PRO A 5 -11.71 14.84 41.72
N ASP A 6 -11.66 16.13 42.04
CA ASP A 6 -10.45 16.85 42.48
C ASP A 6 -10.28 16.86 44.02
N GLU A 7 -11.18 16.19 44.75
CA GLU A 7 -11.19 16.09 46.22
C GLU A 7 -11.25 17.45 46.97
N GLU A 8 -11.63 18.53 46.28
CA GLU A 8 -11.73 19.85 46.91
C GLU A 8 -13.05 20.08 47.62
N LEU A 9 -14.13 19.45 47.13
CA LEU A 9 -15.49 19.66 47.58
C LEU A 9 -16.16 18.34 47.94
N VAL A 10 -17.04 18.37 48.94
CA VAL A 10 -17.87 17.23 49.31
C VAL A 10 -19.34 17.62 49.41
N ILE A 11 -20.20 16.79 48.83
CA ILE A 11 -21.66 16.93 48.93
C ILE A 11 -22.20 15.93 49.93
N LEU A 12 -22.91 16.44 50.94
CA LEU A 12 -23.62 15.66 51.95
C LEU A 12 -25.13 15.88 51.78
N THR A 13 -25.87 14.81 51.50
CA THR A 13 -27.34 14.85 51.50
C THR A 13 -27.86 14.59 52.91
N THR A 14 -28.70 15.47 53.44
CA THR A 14 -29.23 15.39 54.80
C THR A 14 -30.56 14.64 54.83
N GLY A 15 -30.98 14.21 56.03
CA GLY A 15 -32.33 13.66 56.25
C GLY A 15 -33.45 14.69 56.17
N GLN A 16 -33.14 15.99 56.05
CA GLN A 16 -34.10 17.08 55.88
C GLN A 16 -34.31 17.43 54.40
N GLU A 17 -33.88 16.57 53.48
CA GLU A 17 -33.99 16.77 52.02
C GLU A 17 -33.23 18.01 51.51
N THR A 18 -32.18 18.41 52.24
CA THR A 18 -31.19 19.41 51.80
C THR A 18 -29.90 18.71 51.38
N PHE A 19 -29.07 19.39 50.59
CA PHE A 19 -27.66 19.03 50.45
C PHE A 19 -26.79 20.16 51.00
N ILE A 20 -25.72 19.77 51.69
CA ILE A 20 -24.68 20.66 52.19
C ILE A 20 -23.44 20.43 51.34
N MET A 21 -22.89 21.51 50.82
CA MET A 21 -21.59 21.53 50.14
C MET A 21 -20.54 22.02 51.14
N MET A 22 -19.46 21.26 51.28
CA MET A 22 -18.34 21.62 52.15
C MET A 22 -17.02 21.57 51.40
N THR A 23 -16.02 22.29 51.89
CA THR A 23 -14.62 22.15 51.46
C THR A 23 -14.02 20.84 51.96
N LYS A 24 -12.81 20.50 51.50
CA LYS A 24 -12.01 19.37 52.01
C LYS A 24 -11.74 19.41 53.52
N ASP A 25 -11.74 20.61 54.10
CA ASP A 25 -11.57 20.83 55.54
C ASP A 25 -12.92 20.77 56.30
N PHE A 26 -13.99 20.33 55.63
CA PHE A 26 -15.36 20.26 56.13
C PHE A 26 -15.95 21.61 56.53
N GLU A 27 -15.46 22.72 55.96
CA GLU A 27 -16.07 24.03 56.12
C GLU A 27 -17.30 24.16 55.21
N PRO A 28 -18.50 24.48 55.73
CA PRO A 28 -19.71 24.57 54.92
C PRO A 28 -19.68 25.81 54.01
N ILE A 29 -19.94 25.59 52.72
CA ILE A 29 -20.02 26.64 51.70
C ILE A 29 -21.48 27.07 51.51
N THR A 30 -22.36 26.10 51.22
CA THR A 30 -23.78 26.33 51.00
C THR A 30 -24.62 25.15 51.50
N GLU A 31 -25.86 25.44 51.88
CA GLU A 31 -26.90 24.45 52.13
C GLU A 31 -28.13 24.82 51.30
N VAL A 32 -28.60 23.89 50.48
CA VAL A 32 -29.69 24.13 49.53
C VAL A 32 -30.68 22.97 49.58
N GLY A 33 -31.98 23.27 49.49
CA GLY A 33 -33.03 22.25 49.36
C GLY A 33 -32.90 21.48 48.04
N ILE A 34 -32.96 20.15 48.11
CA ILE A 34 -32.87 19.28 46.93
C ILE A 34 -34.10 19.47 46.03
N HIS A 35 -35.28 19.62 46.63
CA HIS A 35 -36.53 19.77 45.91
C HIS A 35 -36.79 21.24 45.53
N GLN A 36 -36.36 21.61 44.33
CA GLN A 36 -36.76 22.87 43.69
C GLN A 36 -37.84 22.61 42.63
N ASP A 37 -38.80 23.53 42.54
CA ASP A 37 -39.91 23.52 41.58
C ASP A 37 -39.51 24.07 40.20
N ASP A 38 -38.47 24.91 40.16
CA ASP A 38 -37.92 25.47 38.93
C ASP A 38 -37.15 24.43 38.11
N PHE A 39 -37.09 24.65 36.79
CA PHE A 39 -36.27 23.83 35.91
C PHE A 39 -34.77 24.03 36.18
N GLY A 40 -34.36 25.25 36.55
CA GLY A 40 -32.97 25.69 36.69
C GLY A 40 -32.59 26.77 35.69
N GLU A 41 -31.37 27.32 35.82
CA GLU A 41 -30.84 28.40 34.97
C GLU A 41 -30.68 27.99 33.49
N GLY A 42 -30.54 26.69 33.21
CA GLY A 42 -30.47 26.12 31.87
C GLY A 42 -31.79 26.09 31.11
N LYS A 43 -32.83 26.77 31.61
CA LYS A 43 -34.13 26.89 30.95
C LYS A 43 -33.96 27.53 29.57
N PHE A 44 -34.42 26.85 28.52
CA PHE A 44 -34.33 27.37 27.15
C PHE A 44 -35.00 28.75 27.04
N ILE A 45 -34.22 29.79 26.76
CA ILE A 45 -34.73 31.12 26.37
C ILE A 45 -35.29 30.99 24.96
N THR A 46 -36.51 30.47 24.84
CA THR A 46 -37.21 30.35 23.57
C THR A 46 -37.81 31.71 23.21
N VAL A 47 -37.21 32.38 22.22
CA VAL A 47 -37.70 33.65 21.63
C VAL A 47 -38.97 33.45 20.77
N GLY A 48 -39.83 32.49 21.15
CA GLY A 48 -41.02 32.12 20.40
C GLY A 48 -40.79 31.23 19.16
N TRP A 49 -39.55 31.01 18.73
CA TRP A 49 -39.21 30.03 17.69
C TRP A 49 -38.94 28.67 18.34
N GLY A 50 -39.82 27.69 18.09
CA GLY A 50 -39.69 26.32 18.64
C GLY A 50 -40.76 25.92 19.66
N LYS A 51 -41.80 26.75 19.90
CA LYS A 51 -43.00 26.28 20.60
C LYS A 51 -43.61 25.11 19.83
N LYS A 52 -44.22 24.15 20.54
CA LYS A 52 -44.92 22.98 19.98
C LYS A 52 -45.96 23.35 18.90
N GLU A 53 -46.46 24.59 18.91
CA GLU A 53 -47.39 25.18 17.93
C GLU A 53 -46.72 25.67 16.63
N THR A 54 -45.40 25.95 16.66
CA THR A 54 -44.64 26.64 15.60
C THR A 54 -43.64 25.76 14.86
N GLN A 55 -43.48 24.49 15.27
CA GLN A 55 -42.66 23.51 14.56
C GLN A 55 -43.46 22.81 13.46
N PHE A 56 -42.84 22.61 12.30
CA PHE A 56 -43.44 21.88 11.17
C PHE A 56 -43.46 20.38 11.50
N HIS A 57 -44.57 19.91 12.05
CA HIS A 57 -44.75 18.50 12.40
C HIS A 57 -45.16 17.68 11.17
N GLY A 58 -44.30 16.75 10.74
CA GLY A 58 -44.71 15.62 9.89
C GLY A 58 -45.83 14.79 10.54
N SER A 59 -46.40 13.84 9.80
CA SER A 59 -47.54 13.01 10.26
C SER A 59 -47.30 12.33 11.62
N GLU A 60 -46.06 11.93 11.92
CA GLU A 60 -45.66 11.37 13.23
C GLU A 60 -45.54 12.43 14.34
N GLY A 61 -45.02 13.63 14.04
CA GLY A 61 -44.90 14.73 15.00
C GLY A 61 -46.25 15.25 15.51
N LYS A 62 -47.30 15.21 14.66
CA LYS A 62 -48.67 15.55 15.06
C LYS A 62 -49.29 14.53 16.02
N GLN A 63 -48.88 13.27 15.96
CA GLN A 63 -49.29 12.23 16.92
C GLN A 63 -48.50 12.33 18.24
N ALA A 64 -47.20 12.64 18.17
CA ALA A 64 -46.36 12.89 19.35
C ALA A 64 -46.81 14.11 20.17
N ALA A 65 -47.29 15.18 19.50
CA ALA A 65 -47.85 16.35 20.18
C ALA A 65 -49.15 16.08 20.94
N ARG A 66 -49.90 15.01 20.56
CA ARG A 66 -51.18 14.59 21.19
C ARG A 66 -51.02 13.57 22.33
N ARG A 67 -49.80 13.08 22.62
CA ARG A 67 -49.59 12.23 23.82
C ARG A 67 -49.88 13.07 25.07
N LYS A 68 -50.93 12.70 25.80
CA LYS A 68 -51.23 13.19 27.15
C LYS A 68 -49.97 13.05 28.01
N VAL A 69 -49.71 14.05 28.86
CA VAL A 69 -48.73 13.95 29.95
C VAL A 69 -49.06 12.68 30.72
N GLN A 70 -48.18 11.69 30.64
CA GLN A 70 -48.37 10.41 31.32
C GLN A 70 -48.18 10.68 32.82
N GLU A 71 -49.14 10.30 33.66
CA GLU A 71 -48.98 10.41 35.11
C GLU A 71 -47.72 9.67 35.55
N ALA A 72 -46.90 10.34 36.35
CA ALA A 72 -45.63 9.81 36.81
C ALA A 72 -45.89 8.65 37.79
N GLN A 73 -45.30 7.49 37.52
CA GLN A 73 -45.41 6.33 38.39
C GLN A 73 -44.48 6.46 39.60
N PRO A 74 -44.91 5.97 40.79
CA PRO A 74 -44.06 5.95 41.95
C PRO A 74 -42.86 5.00 41.75
N ALA A 75 -41.79 5.22 42.52
CA ALA A 75 -40.63 4.34 42.53
C ALA A 75 -41.01 2.90 42.92
N VAL A 76 -40.24 1.95 42.42
CA VAL A 76 -40.42 0.52 42.67
C VAL A 76 -40.28 0.18 44.15
N ALA A 77 -40.97 -0.87 44.62
CA ALA A 77 -41.11 -1.16 46.05
C ALA A 77 -39.77 -1.46 46.77
N TRP A 78 -38.79 -2.01 46.06
CA TRP A 78 -37.47 -2.34 46.59
C TRP A 78 -36.45 -1.19 46.50
N ASP A 79 -36.82 -0.04 45.90
CA ASP A 79 -36.00 1.15 45.86
C ASP A 79 -35.72 1.67 47.28
N ASP A 80 -34.46 1.97 47.59
CA ASP A 80 -34.08 2.40 48.94
C ASP A 80 -34.53 3.81 49.32
N ARG A 81 -35.10 4.56 48.37
CA ARG A 81 -35.58 5.94 48.46
C ARG A 81 -34.52 6.96 48.87
N ARG A 82 -33.25 6.57 48.94
CA ARG A 82 -32.15 7.46 49.33
C ARG A 82 -31.69 8.31 48.14
N PRO A 83 -31.33 9.58 48.38
CA PRO A 83 -30.68 10.41 47.36
C PRO A 83 -29.36 9.79 46.89
N ARG A 84 -29.05 9.91 45.59
CA ARG A 84 -27.75 9.57 45.01
C ARG A 84 -27.11 10.80 44.41
N VAL A 85 -25.80 10.96 44.59
CA VAL A 85 -25.02 12.08 44.07
C VAL A 85 -23.93 11.53 43.16
N THR A 86 -23.74 12.14 42.00
CA THR A 86 -22.64 11.83 41.07
C THR A 86 -22.07 13.13 40.52
N TRP A 87 -20.75 13.16 40.30
CA TRP A 87 -20.06 14.31 39.73
C TRP A 87 -19.72 14.12 38.26
N ARG A 88 -19.67 15.22 37.51
CA ARG A 88 -19.00 15.26 36.20
C ARG A 88 -17.49 15.12 36.40
N GLY A 89 -16.78 14.51 35.46
CA GLY A 89 -15.35 14.18 35.61
C GLY A 89 -14.42 15.39 35.83
N ASP A 90 -14.81 16.60 35.45
CA ASP A 90 -14.06 17.83 35.70
C ASP A 90 -14.46 18.57 37.01
N GLY A 91 -15.37 17.99 37.79
CA GLY A 91 -15.83 18.56 39.07
C GLY A 91 -16.62 19.86 38.97
N GLN A 92 -17.08 20.26 37.77
CA GLN A 92 -17.79 21.53 37.56
C GLN A 92 -19.31 21.41 37.75
N LEU A 93 -19.86 20.21 37.54
CA LEU A 93 -21.28 19.91 37.72
C LEU A 93 -21.44 18.65 38.56
N PHE A 94 -22.54 18.56 39.29
CA PHE A 94 -22.99 17.34 39.94
C PHE A 94 -24.48 17.11 39.71
N ALA A 95 -24.91 15.85 39.75
CA ALA A 95 -26.31 15.46 39.65
C ALA A 95 -26.77 14.78 40.94
N ILE A 96 -27.98 15.12 41.38
CA ILE A 96 -28.67 14.50 42.52
C ILE A 96 -29.94 13.82 42.00
N SER A 97 -30.04 12.50 42.19
CA SER A 97 -31.27 11.73 42.00
C SER A 97 -31.98 11.55 43.33
N ALA A 98 -33.23 12.02 43.43
CA ALA A 98 -34.04 11.92 44.65
C ALA A 98 -35.51 11.62 44.31
N ILE A 99 -36.25 11.07 45.27
CA ILE A 99 -37.69 10.78 45.13
C ILE A 99 -38.46 12.09 45.18
N CYS A 100 -39.21 12.40 44.12
CA CYS A 100 -40.05 13.59 44.09
C CYS A 100 -41.26 13.41 45.01
N LEU A 101 -41.45 14.34 45.96
CA LEU A 101 -42.57 14.31 46.91
C LEU A 101 -43.97 14.31 46.26
N GLN A 102 -44.11 14.93 45.09
CA GLN A 102 -45.40 15.05 44.39
C GLN A 102 -45.77 13.79 43.62
N THR A 103 -44.80 13.14 42.98
CA THR A 103 -45.03 12.02 42.05
C THR A 103 -44.65 10.66 42.62
N GLY A 104 -43.84 10.62 43.68
CA GLY A 104 -43.27 9.41 44.25
C GLY A 104 -42.20 8.73 43.38
N GLY A 105 -41.94 9.22 42.16
CA GLY A 105 -40.90 8.72 41.26
C GLY A 105 -39.56 9.45 41.44
N ARG A 106 -38.46 8.85 40.95
CA ARG A 106 -37.14 9.49 40.98
C ARG A 106 -37.04 10.62 39.96
N LYS A 107 -36.43 11.74 40.36
CA LYS A 107 -36.15 12.90 39.52
C LYS A 107 -34.68 13.29 39.70
N VAL A 108 -34.00 13.58 38.59
CA VAL A 108 -32.59 13.97 38.58
C VAL A 108 -32.48 15.47 38.42
N ARG A 109 -31.67 16.11 39.28
CA ARG A 109 -31.39 17.55 39.23
C ARG A 109 -29.90 17.77 39.07
N VAL A 110 -29.51 18.64 38.15
CA VAL A 110 -28.13 18.99 37.84
C VAL A 110 -27.81 20.36 38.42
N TRP A 111 -26.69 20.43 39.13
CA TRP A 111 -26.22 21.61 39.85
C TRP A 111 -24.81 21.96 39.40
N ASN A 112 -24.44 23.23 39.46
CA ASN A 112 -23.06 23.67 39.26
C ASN A 112 -22.24 23.59 40.56
N ARG A 113 -20.94 23.83 40.44
CA ARG A 113 -19.98 23.82 41.54
C ARG A 113 -20.32 24.82 42.66
N GLU A 114 -21.11 25.85 42.38
CA GLU A 114 -21.57 26.84 43.35
C GLU A 114 -22.87 26.44 44.08
N GLY A 115 -23.49 25.31 43.71
CA GLY A 115 -24.75 24.84 44.30
C GLY A 115 -26.00 25.48 43.69
N VAL A 116 -25.90 26.06 42.50
CA VAL A 116 -27.01 26.64 41.73
C VAL A 116 -27.61 25.59 40.80
N LEU A 117 -28.94 25.48 40.78
CA LEU A 117 -29.67 24.54 39.94
C LEU A 117 -29.55 24.91 38.46
N GLN A 118 -28.99 24.00 37.66
CA GLN A 118 -28.81 24.17 36.23
C GLN A 118 -29.97 23.56 35.43
N ALA A 119 -30.35 22.32 35.73
CA ALA A 119 -31.41 21.62 35.00
C ALA A 119 -32.11 20.59 35.88
N THR A 120 -33.34 20.27 35.50
CA THR A 120 -34.17 19.27 36.18
C THR A 120 -34.75 18.33 35.15
N SER A 121 -34.58 17.02 35.36
CA SER A 121 -35.05 16.00 34.44
C SER A 121 -36.57 16.04 34.26
N GLU A 122 -37.02 15.64 33.08
CA GLU A 122 -38.44 15.34 32.86
C GLU A 122 -38.88 14.16 33.76
N PRO A 123 -40.20 14.03 34.04
CA PRO A 123 -40.70 12.86 34.75
C PRO A 123 -40.52 11.58 33.91
N VAL A 124 -39.58 10.73 34.33
CA VAL A 124 -39.29 9.45 33.67
C VAL A 124 -39.89 8.31 34.48
N ASN A 125 -40.86 7.58 33.90
CA ASN A 125 -41.51 6.45 34.56
C ASN A 125 -40.55 5.26 34.70
N GLY A 126 -40.55 4.63 35.88
CA GLY A 126 -39.75 3.43 36.15
C GLY A 126 -38.25 3.68 36.30
N LEU A 127 -37.83 4.93 36.51
CA LEU A 127 -36.44 5.29 36.81
C LEU A 127 -36.04 4.73 38.20
N GLU A 128 -34.95 3.98 38.26
CA GLU A 128 -34.47 3.31 39.48
C GLU A 128 -33.35 4.12 40.17
N GLN A 129 -32.83 3.58 41.28
CA GLN A 129 -31.87 4.25 42.16
C GLN A 129 -30.47 4.47 41.59
N ALA A 130 -30.00 3.64 40.66
CA ALA A 130 -28.63 3.71 40.18
C ALA A 130 -28.39 4.98 39.36
N LEU A 131 -27.29 5.69 39.64
CA LEU A 131 -26.96 6.95 39.00
C LEU A 131 -25.44 7.07 38.84
N CYS A 132 -24.98 7.38 37.63
CA CYS A 132 -23.56 7.59 37.36
C CYS A 132 -23.37 8.58 36.21
N TRP A 133 -22.51 9.58 36.37
CA TRP A 133 -22.15 10.49 35.29
C TRP A 133 -20.94 9.95 34.54
N LYS A 134 -21.02 9.86 33.21
CA LYS A 134 -19.88 9.56 32.35
C LYS A 134 -18.78 10.63 32.54
N PRO A 135 -17.54 10.29 32.93
CA PRO A 135 -16.50 11.28 33.24
C PRO A 135 -16.22 12.29 32.11
N SER A 136 -16.29 11.86 30.84
CA SER A 136 -16.17 12.74 29.67
C SER A 136 -17.26 13.83 29.57
N GLY A 137 -18.31 13.73 30.39
CA GLY A 137 -19.30 14.78 30.63
C GLY A 137 -20.56 14.74 29.77
N SER A 138 -20.64 13.83 28.79
CA SER A 138 -21.73 13.84 27.80
C SER A 138 -23.07 13.30 28.33
N LEU A 139 -23.04 12.26 29.16
CA LEU A 139 -24.21 11.46 29.52
C LEU A 139 -24.24 11.12 31.02
N ILE A 140 -25.43 11.11 31.60
CA ILE A 140 -25.74 10.60 32.94
C ILE A 140 -26.49 9.28 32.76
N ALA A 141 -25.90 8.18 33.22
CA ALA A 141 -26.49 6.86 33.17
C ALA A 141 -27.39 6.61 34.40
N SER A 142 -28.54 6.00 34.15
CA SER A 142 -29.48 5.50 35.15
C SER A 142 -30.11 4.21 34.62
N SER A 143 -30.75 3.41 35.48
CA SER A 143 -31.56 2.29 35.00
C SER A 143 -33.05 2.64 34.98
N GLN A 144 -33.77 2.08 34.00
CA GLN A 144 -35.20 2.27 33.79
C GLN A 144 -35.90 0.94 33.53
N ARG A 145 -36.99 0.68 34.26
CA ARG A 145 -37.92 -0.40 33.95
C ARG A 145 -39.00 0.09 32.99
N HIS A 146 -38.98 -0.44 31.79
CA HIS A 146 -40.08 -0.31 30.84
C HIS A 146 -41.16 -1.37 31.10
N PRO A 147 -42.36 -1.25 30.50
CA PRO A 147 -43.40 -2.26 30.65
C PRO A 147 -42.97 -3.69 30.24
N ASN A 148 -42.05 -3.79 29.27
CA ASN A 148 -41.64 -5.04 28.62
C ASN A 148 -40.13 -5.34 28.67
N LYS A 149 -39.29 -4.42 29.16
CA LYS A 149 -37.84 -4.58 29.19
C LYS A 149 -37.19 -3.82 30.36
N HIS A 150 -35.97 -4.21 30.73
CA HIS A 150 -35.14 -3.48 31.70
C HIS A 150 -33.92 -2.91 30.96
N SER A 151 -33.74 -1.60 31.06
CA SER A 151 -32.75 -0.87 30.26
C SER A 151 -31.89 0.04 31.10
N VAL A 152 -30.65 0.24 30.68
CA VAL A 152 -29.85 1.38 31.10
C VAL A 152 -30.15 2.52 30.14
N VAL A 153 -30.52 3.66 30.69
CA VAL A 153 -30.91 4.86 29.97
C VAL A 153 -29.95 5.99 30.27
N PHE A 154 -29.79 6.88 29.29
CA PHE A 154 -28.90 8.02 29.44
C PHE A 154 -29.68 9.32 29.40
N MET A 155 -29.23 10.28 30.19
CA MET A 155 -29.74 11.64 30.23
C MET A 155 -28.62 12.61 29.90
N GLU A 156 -28.92 13.67 29.17
CA GLU A 156 -28.01 14.79 28.98
C GLU A 156 -28.01 15.72 30.20
N LYS A 157 -27.02 16.61 30.28
CA LYS A 157 -26.94 17.64 31.35
C LYS A 157 -28.15 18.58 31.42
N ASN A 158 -28.96 18.65 30.36
CA ASN A 158 -30.20 19.42 30.29
C ASN A 158 -31.41 18.66 30.87
N GLY A 159 -31.23 17.42 31.34
CA GLY A 159 -32.31 16.60 31.91
C GLY A 159 -33.18 15.84 30.91
N LEU A 160 -32.84 15.86 29.61
CA LEU A 160 -33.54 15.10 28.57
C LEU A 160 -32.91 13.71 28.40
N LEU A 161 -33.75 12.71 28.07
CA LEU A 161 -33.30 11.36 27.75
C LEU A 161 -32.62 11.31 26.38
N HIS A 162 -31.51 10.59 26.27
CA HIS A 162 -30.72 10.43 25.05
C HIS A 162 -30.16 9.01 24.91
N GLY A 163 -30.95 8.11 24.35
CA GLY A 163 -30.54 6.73 24.07
C GLY A 163 -30.63 5.78 25.27
N ASP A 164 -30.60 4.48 24.96
CA ASP A 164 -30.70 3.38 25.92
C ASP A 164 -30.07 2.10 25.36
N PHE A 165 -29.76 1.16 26.26
CA PHE A 165 -29.52 -0.24 25.88
C PHE A 165 -30.26 -1.18 26.83
N THR A 166 -30.55 -2.40 26.38
CA THR A 166 -31.37 -3.37 27.11
C THR A 166 -30.46 -4.37 27.82
N LEU A 167 -30.73 -4.62 29.11
CA LEU A 167 -30.01 -5.60 29.90
C LEU A 167 -30.47 -7.02 29.52
N PRO A 168 -29.61 -8.04 29.59
CA PRO A 168 -29.91 -9.42 29.18
C PRO A 168 -30.74 -10.18 30.25
N PHE A 169 -31.70 -9.49 30.87
CA PHE A 169 -32.57 -10.04 31.90
C PHE A 169 -34.01 -9.71 31.55
N SER A 170 -34.93 -10.60 31.93
CA SER A 170 -36.35 -10.24 31.89
C SER A 170 -36.63 -9.10 32.87
N LYS A 171 -37.68 -8.33 32.60
CA LYS A 171 -37.99 -7.09 33.34
C LYS A 171 -37.85 -7.26 34.85
N ASP A 172 -38.41 -8.32 35.43
CA ASP A 172 -38.51 -8.53 36.88
C ASP A 172 -37.52 -9.56 37.45
N GLN A 173 -36.48 -9.90 36.69
CA GLN A 173 -35.48 -10.90 37.09
C GLN A 173 -34.35 -10.30 37.93
N ALA A 174 -33.81 -9.15 37.56
CA ALA A 174 -32.69 -8.51 38.25
C ALA A 174 -32.95 -7.03 38.49
N LYS A 175 -32.34 -6.47 39.54
CA LYS A 175 -32.28 -5.03 39.82
C LYS A 175 -30.85 -4.53 39.63
N VAL A 176 -30.71 -3.28 39.20
CA VAL A 176 -29.40 -2.62 39.12
C VAL A 176 -29.10 -1.98 40.48
N LYS A 177 -28.03 -2.42 41.13
CA LYS A 177 -27.57 -1.88 42.41
C LYS A 177 -26.81 -0.57 42.19
N GLU A 178 -25.81 -0.62 41.31
CA GLU A 178 -24.95 0.53 40.98
C GLU A 178 -24.51 0.49 39.51
N LEU A 179 -24.21 1.69 38.99
CA LEU A 179 -23.62 1.92 37.68
C LEU A 179 -22.28 2.63 37.90
N LEU A 180 -21.23 2.16 37.26
CA LEU A 180 -19.86 2.63 37.52
C LEU A 180 -19.13 2.83 36.19
N TRP A 181 -18.97 4.09 35.78
CA TRP A 181 -18.09 4.44 34.66
C TRP A 181 -16.63 4.41 35.10
N ASN A 182 -15.77 3.91 34.22
CA ASN A 182 -14.33 3.99 34.42
C ASN A 182 -13.79 5.40 34.10
N ALA A 183 -12.56 5.69 34.54
CA ALA A 183 -11.98 7.02 34.50
C ALA A 183 -11.91 7.66 33.10
N ASP A 184 -11.62 6.88 32.06
CA ASP A 184 -11.51 7.36 30.66
C ASP A 184 -12.84 7.26 29.87
N SER A 185 -13.93 6.83 30.52
CA SER A 185 -15.27 6.71 29.94
C SER A 185 -15.43 5.69 28.80
N THR A 186 -14.54 4.70 28.72
CA THR A 186 -14.58 3.62 27.72
C THR A 186 -15.43 2.42 28.15
N VAL A 187 -15.54 2.15 29.46
CA VAL A 187 -16.25 1.00 30.03
C VAL A 187 -17.27 1.43 31.09
N LEU A 188 -18.48 0.90 31.00
CA LEU A 188 -19.53 1.02 32.02
C LEU A 188 -19.71 -0.34 32.72
N ALA A 189 -19.37 -0.41 34.00
CA ALA A 189 -19.71 -1.55 34.84
C ALA A 189 -21.15 -1.42 35.37
N VAL A 190 -21.91 -2.50 35.27
CA VAL A 190 -23.30 -2.61 35.75
C VAL A 190 -23.34 -3.70 36.80
N TRP A 191 -23.61 -3.30 38.05
CA TRP A 191 -23.73 -4.23 39.18
C TRP A 191 -25.19 -4.60 39.39
N LEU A 192 -25.51 -5.89 39.26
CA LEU A 192 -26.85 -6.45 39.27
C LEU A 192 -27.03 -7.45 40.42
N GLU A 193 -28.22 -7.47 41.01
CA GLU A 193 -28.66 -8.49 41.97
C GLU A 193 -29.99 -9.07 41.50
N GLU A 194 -30.19 -10.39 41.56
CA GLU A 194 -31.48 -11.00 41.24
C GLU A 194 -32.59 -10.54 42.22
N LEU A 195 -33.84 -10.55 41.76
CA LEU A 195 -34.99 -10.22 42.61
C LEU A 195 -35.61 -11.46 43.25
N SER A 196 -35.56 -12.60 42.56
CA SER A 196 -35.99 -13.89 43.11
C SER A 196 -34.89 -14.50 43.95
N CYS A 197 -35.21 -14.82 45.21
CA CYS A 197 -34.35 -15.69 46.02
C CYS A 197 -34.44 -17.12 45.45
N GLY A 198 -33.31 -17.82 45.36
CA GLY A 198 -33.32 -19.26 45.07
C GLY A 198 -34.01 -20.06 46.17
N ASP A 199 -34.12 -21.38 46.00
CA ASP A 199 -34.69 -22.30 47.00
C ASP A 199 -34.00 -22.16 48.39
N ASP A 200 -32.75 -21.70 48.39
CA ASP A 200 -31.90 -21.48 49.58
C ASP A 200 -32.08 -20.10 50.24
N GLY A 201 -32.96 -19.24 49.72
CA GLY A 201 -33.22 -17.90 50.27
C GLY A 201 -32.17 -16.83 49.93
N HIS A 202 -31.15 -17.17 49.13
CA HIS A 202 -30.08 -16.26 48.72
C HIS A 202 -30.22 -15.78 47.27
N VAL A 203 -29.59 -14.64 46.99
CA VAL A 203 -29.73 -13.87 45.75
C VAL A 203 -28.42 -13.97 44.95
N ASN A 204 -28.52 -14.24 43.64
CA ASN A 204 -27.34 -14.21 42.78
C ASN A 204 -26.92 -12.77 42.43
N THR A 205 -25.61 -12.54 42.31
CA THR A 205 -25.05 -11.22 42.00
C THR A 205 -24.16 -11.29 40.76
N TYR A 206 -24.38 -10.35 39.84
CA TYR A 206 -23.62 -10.26 38.59
C TYR A 206 -22.91 -8.91 38.47
N LEU A 207 -21.73 -8.91 37.87
CA LEU A 207 -21.03 -7.70 37.47
C LEU A 207 -20.74 -7.76 35.97
N GLN A 208 -21.37 -6.87 35.21
CA GLN A 208 -21.27 -6.85 33.75
C GLN A 208 -20.47 -5.65 33.27
N LEU A 209 -19.60 -5.84 32.28
CA LEU A 209 -18.80 -4.78 31.66
C LEU A 209 -19.30 -4.48 30.26
N TRP A 210 -19.79 -3.26 30.08
CA TRP A 210 -20.39 -2.78 28.84
C TRP A 210 -19.49 -1.75 28.16
N THR A 211 -19.43 -1.83 26.84
CA THR A 211 -18.63 -0.93 25.99
C THR A 211 -19.48 -0.42 24.85
N VAL A 212 -19.16 0.73 24.28
CA VAL A 212 -19.92 1.31 23.17
C VAL A 212 -19.03 1.57 21.96
N GLY A 213 -19.49 1.15 20.78
CA GLY A 213 -18.81 1.39 19.50
C GLY A 213 -19.84 1.48 18.37
N ASN A 214 -19.70 2.42 17.44
CA ASN A 214 -20.68 2.67 16.37
C ASN A 214 -22.13 2.81 16.88
N TYR A 215 -22.31 3.46 18.04
CA TYR A 215 -23.60 3.61 18.75
C TYR A 215 -24.27 2.30 19.18
N HIS A 216 -23.57 1.17 19.11
CA HIS A 216 -24.02 -0.12 19.63
C HIS A 216 -23.32 -0.43 20.95
N TRP A 217 -24.08 -0.97 21.91
CA TRP A 217 -23.57 -1.37 23.23
C TRP A 217 -23.26 -2.86 23.24
N TYR A 218 -22.02 -3.19 23.54
CA TYR A 218 -21.53 -4.57 23.62
C TYR A 218 -21.33 -4.97 25.07
N LEU A 219 -21.94 -6.09 25.47
CA LEU A 219 -21.61 -6.76 26.72
C LEU A 219 -20.33 -7.59 26.51
N LYS A 220 -19.20 -7.15 27.05
CA LYS A 220 -17.89 -7.78 26.81
C LYS A 220 -17.52 -8.83 27.84
N GLN A 221 -17.94 -8.65 29.09
CA GLN A 221 -17.62 -9.54 30.20
C GLN A 221 -18.80 -9.60 31.16
N SER A 222 -19.06 -10.78 31.72
CA SER A 222 -20.05 -11.01 32.77
C SER A 222 -19.44 -11.89 33.85
N LEU A 223 -19.33 -11.34 35.06
CA LEU A 223 -18.83 -12.03 36.25
C LEU A 223 -20.01 -12.49 37.09
N ASP A 224 -20.09 -13.79 37.37
CA ASP A 224 -21.08 -14.40 38.24
C ASP A 224 -20.46 -14.72 39.60
N PHE A 225 -20.95 -14.09 40.67
CA PHE A 225 -20.46 -14.30 42.04
C PHE A 225 -21.20 -15.44 42.75
N GLY A 226 -22.18 -16.06 42.10
CA GLY A 226 -23.00 -17.11 42.66
C GLY A 226 -23.94 -16.63 43.77
N ARG A 227 -24.66 -17.59 44.34
CA ARG A 227 -25.65 -17.35 45.40
C ARG A 227 -25.06 -17.32 46.81
N ASP A 228 -23.76 -17.58 46.97
CA ASP A 228 -23.10 -17.56 48.27
C ASP A 228 -22.97 -16.11 48.80
N PRO A 229 -23.65 -15.76 49.92
CA PRO A 229 -23.57 -14.42 50.48
C PRO A 229 -22.16 -13.96 50.85
N GLN A 230 -21.25 -14.90 51.17
CA GLN A 230 -19.86 -14.58 51.52
C GLN A 230 -19.04 -14.13 50.30
N LYS A 231 -19.45 -14.54 49.10
CA LYS A 231 -18.79 -14.17 47.84
C LYS A 231 -19.39 -12.93 47.20
N ALA A 232 -20.62 -12.58 47.58
CA ALA A 232 -21.28 -11.39 47.06
C ALA A 232 -20.39 -10.14 47.25
N PRO A 233 -20.26 -9.29 46.21
CA PRO A 233 -19.53 -8.03 46.32
C PRO A 233 -20.21 -7.08 47.32
N VAL A 234 -19.40 -6.33 48.05
CA VAL A 234 -19.82 -5.29 49.00
C VAL A 234 -19.34 -3.91 48.54
N CYS A 235 -18.19 -3.86 47.87
CA CYS A 235 -17.65 -2.65 47.25
C CYS A 235 -17.10 -2.99 45.87
N VAL A 236 -17.41 -2.14 44.89
CA VAL A 236 -16.87 -2.21 43.53
C VAL A 236 -16.44 -0.80 43.14
N CYS A 237 -15.18 -0.61 42.74
CA CYS A 237 -14.70 0.68 42.27
C CYS A 237 -13.67 0.54 41.16
N TRP A 238 -13.72 1.46 40.20
CA TRP A 238 -12.65 1.61 39.22
C TRP A 238 -11.46 2.32 39.86
N ASP A 239 -10.27 1.97 39.41
CA ASP A 239 -9.06 2.68 39.75
C ASP A 239 -9.09 4.11 39.13
N PRO A 240 -8.74 5.16 39.90
CA PRO A 240 -8.81 6.53 39.43
C PRO A 240 -7.72 6.87 38.40
N GLU A 241 -6.56 6.19 38.43
CA GLU A 241 -5.43 6.46 37.55
C GLU A 241 -5.31 5.45 36.42
N ARG A 242 -5.69 4.19 36.66
CA ARG A 242 -5.59 3.08 35.70
C ARG A 242 -7.00 2.70 35.20
N PRO A 243 -7.47 3.23 34.06
CA PRO A 243 -8.89 3.16 33.69
C PRO A 243 -9.46 1.75 33.50
N LEU A 244 -8.62 0.74 33.28
CA LEU A 244 -9.02 -0.65 33.07
C LEU A 244 -8.72 -1.55 34.28
N GLN A 245 -8.49 -0.97 35.45
CA GLN A 245 -8.31 -1.71 36.69
C GLN A 245 -9.55 -1.56 37.58
N LEU A 246 -10.13 -2.69 37.97
CA LEU A 246 -11.38 -2.79 38.73
C LEU A 246 -11.11 -3.51 40.05
N HIS A 247 -11.49 -2.87 41.17
CA HIS A 247 -11.33 -3.40 42.51
C HIS A 247 -12.68 -3.88 43.05
N VAL A 248 -12.71 -5.08 43.61
CA VAL A 248 -13.90 -5.71 44.19
C VAL A 248 -13.57 -6.23 45.56
N VAL A 249 -14.38 -5.88 46.57
CA VAL A 249 -14.31 -6.46 47.92
C VAL A 249 -15.56 -7.26 48.19
N THR A 250 -15.41 -8.53 48.55
CA THR A 250 -16.52 -9.44 48.86
C THR A 250 -16.94 -9.35 50.33
N SER A 251 -18.09 -9.92 50.69
CA SER A 251 -18.56 -10.00 52.09
C SER A 251 -17.63 -10.77 53.02
N SER A 252 -16.80 -11.65 52.46
CA SER A 252 -15.72 -12.37 53.16
C SER A 252 -14.47 -11.52 53.39
N TRP A 253 -14.47 -10.24 52.99
CA TRP A 253 -13.32 -9.33 53.01
C TRP A 253 -12.16 -9.76 52.09
N ASN A 254 -12.46 -10.59 51.09
CA ASN A 254 -11.49 -10.88 50.04
C ASN A 254 -11.46 -9.70 49.07
N SER A 255 -10.26 -9.17 48.84
CA SER A 255 -10.01 -8.13 47.83
C SER A 255 -9.57 -8.80 46.53
N ILE A 256 -10.29 -8.51 45.45
CA ILE A 256 -10.02 -9.01 44.10
C ILE A 256 -9.77 -7.81 43.20
N THR A 257 -8.68 -7.85 42.46
CA THR A 257 -8.29 -6.80 41.51
C THR A 257 -8.25 -7.41 40.12
N TYR A 258 -9.09 -6.87 39.23
CA TYR A 258 -9.12 -7.25 37.82
C TYR A 258 -8.42 -6.20 36.97
N SER A 259 -7.41 -6.60 36.22
CA SER A 259 -6.72 -5.76 35.24
C SER A 259 -7.13 -6.20 33.83
N TRP A 260 -7.78 -5.31 33.09
CA TRP A 260 -8.33 -5.60 31.76
C TRP A 260 -7.44 -5.04 30.65
N GLY A 261 -7.39 -5.76 29.53
CA GLY A 261 -6.69 -5.36 28.31
C GLY A 261 -7.55 -5.56 27.07
N TRP A 262 -7.35 -4.72 26.05
CA TRP A 262 -8.03 -4.89 24.77
C TRP A 262 -7.32 -5.94 23.92
N THR A 263 -8.05 -7.00 23.56
CA THR A 263 -7.58 -8.01 22.61
C THR A 263 -8.48 -8.06 21.37
N THR A 264 -7.88 -8.34 20.21
CA THR A 264 -8.60 -8.62 18.96
C THR A 264 -8.34 -10.07 18.60
N GLU A 265 -9.33 -10.92 18.86
CA GLU A 265 -9.22 -12.35 18.57
C GLU A 265 -9.45 -12.59 17.08
N ARG A 266 -8.43 -13.14 16.41
CA ARG A 266 -8.44 -13.41 14.97
C ARG A 266 -7.91 -14.80 14.67
N SER A 267 -8.35 -15.35 13.53
CA SER A 267 -7.85 -16.63 13.05
C SER A 267 -6.32 -16.58 12.84
N PRO A 268 -5.56 -17.58 13.35
CA PRO A 268 -4.09 -17.54 13.35
C PRO A 268 -3.46 -18.08 12.05
N GLY A 269 -4.26 -18.34 11.02
CA GLY A 269 -3.78 -18.99 9.80
C GLY A 269 -2.85 -18.11 8.95
N LEU A 270 -1.94 -18.77 8.23
CA LEU A 270 -0.94 -18.13 7.35
C LEU A 270 -1.09 -18.54 5.88
N ASP A 271 -2.17 -19.26 5.55
CA ASP A 271 -2.41 -19.77 4.21
C ASP A 271 -3.71 -19.22 3.60
N ALA A 272 -3.93 -19.55 2.33
CA ALA A 272 -5.10 -19.11 1.59
C ALA A 272 -6.42 -19.73 2.08
N THR A 273 -6.38 -20.76 2.94
CA THR A 273 -7.58 -21.40 3.52
C THR A 273 -8.12 -20.64 4.72
N ASP A 274 -7.29 -19.79 5.34
CA ASP A 274 -7.69 -18.96 6.46
C ASP A 274 -8.58 -17.79 6.01
N ASN A 275 -9.78 -17.64 6.56
CA ASN A 275 -10.71 -16.60 6.16
C ASN A 275 -10.40 -15.20 6.75
N ALA A 276 -9.30 -15.06 7.49
CA ALA A 276 -8.99 -13.86 8.29
C ALA A 276 -10.19 -13.46 9.16
N SER A 277 -10.74 -14.45 9.86
CA SER A 277 -11.93 -14.30 10.69
C SER A 277 -11.60 -13.53 11.94
N VAL A 278 -12.47 -12.60 12.34
CA VAL A 278 -12.36 -11.85 13.59
C VAL A 278 -13.65 -12.05 14.38
N ALA A 279 -13.49 -12.38 15.66
CA ALA A 279 -14.61 -12.65 16.56
C ALA A 279 -14.77 -11.51 17.57
N VAL A 280 -16.01 -11.05 17.73
CA VAL A 280 -16.38 -9.98 18.66
C VAL A 280 -17.47 -10.49 19.60
N ILE A 281 -17.20 -10.44 20.90
CA ILE A 281 -18.18 -10.80 21.93
C ILE A 281 -19.25 -9.71 22.05
N ASP A 282 -20.52 -10.12 22.06
CA ASP A 282 -21.69 -9.30 22.39
C ASP A 282 -22.67 -10.10 23.27
N GLY A 283 -22.40 -10.13 24.57
CA GLY A 283 -23.20 -10.87 25.54
C GLY A 283 -23.16 -12.36 25.27
N ASP A 284 -24.30 -12.95 24.96
CA ASP A 284 -24.45 -14.37 24.63
C ASP A 284 -24.23 -14.67 23.14
N LYS A 285 -23.78 -13.68 22.35
CA LYS A 285 -23.47 -13.81 20.92
C LYS A 285 -21.99 -13.65 20.63
N VAL A 286 -21.49 -14.45 19.69
CA VAL A 286 -20.21 -14.19 18.99
C VAL A 286 -20.53 -13.65 17.61
N LEU A 287 -20.15 -12.40 17.35
CA LEU A 287 -20.25 -11.78 16.03
C LEU A 287 -18.97 -12.08 15.26
N VAL A 288 -19.07 -12.78 14.13
CA VAL A 288 -17.90 -13.20 13.34
C VAL A 288 -17.90 -12.51 11.99
N THR A 289 -16.78 -11.89 11.62
CA THR A 289 -16.59 -11.27 10.31
C THR A 289 -15.42 -11.92 9.58
N THR A 290 -15.69 -12.47 8.40
CA THR A 290 -14.75 -13.19 7.53
C THR A 290 -14.13 -12.25 6.50
N PHE A 291 -13.05 -11.54 6.86
CA PHE A 291 -12.52 -10.44 6.05
C PHE A 291 -11.95 -10.85 4.68
N ARG A 292 -11.58 -12.11 4.48
CA ARG A 292 -11.21 -12.62 3.15
C ARG A 292 -12.40 -12.54 2.18
N GLN A 293 -13.60 -12.83 2.67
CA GLN A 293 -14.80 -12.96 1.85
C GLN A 293 -15.51 -11.61 1.67
N CYS A 294 -15.76 -10.91 2.77
CA CYS A 294 -16.45 -9.61 2.74
C CYS A 294 -16.01 -8.73 3.90
N VAL A 295 -15.96 -7.41 3.68
CA VAL A 295 -15.67 -6.41 4.71
C VAL A 295 -16.99 -5.86 5.23
N VAL A 296 -17.54 -6.51 6.25
CA VAL A 296 -18.79 -6.08 6.89
C VAL A 296 -18.47 -5.06 8.00
N PRO A 297 -19.08 -3.85 8.00
CA PRO A 297 -18.79 -2.84 9.01
C PRO A 297 -19.51 -3.14 10.35
N PRO A 298 -18.85 -2.95 11.51
CA PRO A 298 -19.51 -3.11 12.81
C PRO A 298 -20.64 -2.07 13.00
N PRO A 299 -21.75 -2.39 13.68
CA PRO A 299 -21.97 -3.60 14.47
C PRO A 299 -22.39 -4.83 13.67
N MET A 300 -22.58 -4.72 12.35
CA MET A 300 -22.92 -5.88 11.52
C MET A 300 -21.73 -6.84 11.39
N CYS A 301 -22.02 -8.10 11.11
CA CYS A 301 -21.04 -9.18 10.97
C CYS A 301 -21.42 -10.13 9.82
N SER A 302 -20.54 -11.06 9.45
CA SER A 302 -20.85 -12.08 8.43
C SER A 302 -21.92 -13.07 8.93
N PHE A 303 -21.78 -13.51 10.19
CA PHE A 303 -22.77 -14.35 10.88
C PHE A 303 -22.62 -14.21 12.39
N GLU A 304 -23.66 -14.58 13.13
CA GLU A 304 -23.66 -14.59 14.60
C GLU A 304 -23.78 -16.03 15.12
N LEU A 305 -23.07 -16.35 16.20
CA LEU A 305 -23.20 -17.61 16.94
C LEU A 305 -23.89 -17.32 18.26
N GLN A 306 -25.09 -17.88 18.45
CA GLN A 306 -25.89 -17.68 19.67
C GLN A 306 -25.61 -18.79 20.68
N LEU A 307 -25.22 -18.39 21.90
CA LEU A 307 -25.07 -19.27 23.05
C LEU A 307 -26.20 -19.01 24.07
N LYS A 308 -26.24 -19.83 25.13
CA LYS A 308 -27.27 -19.76 26.19
C LYS A 308 -26.90 -18.82 27.33
N SER A 309 -25.63 -18.44 27.42
CA SER A 309 -25.01 -17.75 28.54
C SER A 309 -24.03 -16.71 28.00
N PRO A 310 -23.84 -15.57 28.69
CA PRO A 310 -22.85 -14.57 28.31
C PRO A 310 -21.45 -15.15 28.14
N ILE A 311 -20.72 -14.65 27.15
CA ILE A 311 -19.40 -15.14 26.76
C ILE A 311 -18.34 -14.23 27.37
N ASN A 312 -17.30 -14.83 27.96
CA ASN A 312 -16.17 -14.08 28.51
C ASN A 312 -14.91 -14.21 27.66
N GLN A 313 -14.75 -15.31 26.93
CA GLN A 313 -13.60 -15.50 26.05
C GLN A 313 -13.94 -16.26 24.78
N VAL A 314 -13.24 -15.94 23.70
CA VAL A 314 -13.30 -16.64 22.42
C VAL A 314 -11.87 -16.94 22.00
N THR A 315 -11.64 -18.08 21.34
CA THR A 315 -10.35 -18.46 20.78
C THR A 315 -10.52 -19.24 19.48
N PHE A 316 -9.59 -19.09 18.55
CA PHE A 316 -9.53 -19.89 17.33
C PHE A 316 -8.61 -21.11 17.49
N LEU A 317 -8.92 -22.19 16.79
CA LEU A 317 -8.07 -23.38 16.76
C LEU A 317 -6.70 -23.06 16.14
N CYS A 318 -5.64 -23.28 16.90
CA CYS A 318 -4.26 -22.99 16.53
C CYS A 318 -3.60 -24.10 15.68
N ARG A 319 -4.37 -24.81 14.83
CA ARG A 319 -3.93 -25.98 14.05
C ARG A 319 -4.07 -25.73 12.53
N PRO A 320 -3.17 -26.29 11.67
CA PRO A 320 -3.27 -26.09 10.23
C PRO A 320 -4.60 -26.62 9.68
N LYS A 321 -5.20 -25.92 8.71
CA LYS A 321 -6.51 -26.24 8.10
C LYS A 321 -7.74 -26.12 9.03
N GLY A 322 -7.53 -25.90 10.32
CA GLY A 322 -8.58 -25.75 11.34
C GLY A 322 -8.77 -24.31 11.83
N THR A 323 -8.01 -23.34 11.33
CA THR A 323 -7.89 -21.97 11.88
C THR A 323 -9.17 -21.14 11.84
N ASN A 324 -10.18 -21.58 11.08
CA ASN A 324 -11.49 -20.96 11.02
C ASN A 324 -12.46 -21.48 12.10
N GLN A 325 -12.10 -22.51 12.87
CA GLN A 325 -12.93 -23.04 13.95
C GLN A 325 -12.80 -22.16 15.20
N ILE A 326 -13.90 -22.06 15.95
CA ILE A 326 -14.03 -21.15 17.08
C ILE A 326 -14.47 -21.92 18.32
N ALA A 327 -13.84 -21.63 19.46
CA ALA A 327 -14.32 -22.03 20.77
C ALA A 327 -14.73 -20.80 21.57
N ALA A 328 -15.86 -20.86 22.27
CA ALA A 328 -16.37 -19.80 23.14
C ALA A 328 -16.51 -20.31 24.57
N PHE A 329 -15.95 -19.55 25.53
CA PHE A 329 -16.03 -19.82 26.96
C PHE A 329 -17.04 -18.88 27.62
N THR A 330 -18.07 -19.47 28.22
CA THR A 330 -19.19 -18.75 28.83
C THR A 330 -18.98 -18.50 30.33
N ALA A 331 -19.71 -17.52 30.87
CA ALA A 331 -19.64 -17.11 32.26
C ALA A 331 -20.03 -18.22 33.26
N ASP A 332 -20.82 -19.20 32.82
CA ASP A 332 -21.22 -20.39 33.59
C ASP A 332 -20.24 -21.57 33.46
N GLY A 333 -19.06 -21.36 32.86
CA GLY A 333 -17.98 -22.36 32.83
C GLY A 333 -18.11 -23.42 31.72
N GLN A 334 -18.84 -23.13 30.64
CA GLN A 334 -18.95 -24.03 29.49
C GLN A 334 -18.04 -23.58 28.34
N ILE A 335 -17.48 -24.55 27.60
CA ILE A 335 -16.72 -24.31 26.37
C ILE A 335 -17.49 -24.93 25.20
N SER A 336 -18.02 -24.08 24.32
CA SER A 336 -18.73 -24.52 23.12
C SER A 336 -17.83 -24.40 21.88
N VAL A 337 -17.70 -25.49 21.13
CA VAL A 337 -16.85 -25.59 19.94
C VAL A 337 -17.70 -25.56 18.67
N PHE A 338 -17.33 -24.68 17.74
CA PHE A 338 -18.00 -24.45 16.47
C PHE A 338 -17.06 -24.73 15.30
N SER A 339 -17.53 -25.50 14.32
CA SER A 339 -16.79 -25.82 13.11
C SER A 339 -17.68 -25.79 11.86
N GLN A 340 -17.04 -25.78 10.69
CA GLN A 340 -17.74 -25.78 9.41
C GLN A 340 -18.19 -27.21 9.07
N VAL A 341 -19.42 -27.37 8.57
CA VAL A 341 -19.89 -28.65 8.00
C VAL A 341 -19.35 -28.76 6.56
N SER A 342 -18.95 -29.96 6.14
CA SER A 342 -18.36 -30.24 4.82
C SER A 342 -19.10 -29.54 3.66
N GLU A 343 -18.35 -28.99 2.70
CA GLU A 343 -18.78 -28.21 1.51
C GLU A 343 -19.65 -28.99 0.48
N GLU A 344 -20.57 -29.84 0.91
CA GLU A 344 -21.56 -30.40 0.02
C GLU A 344 -22.77 -29.46 -0.04
N GLN A 345 -22.83 -28.74 -1.17
CA GLN A 345 -23.89 -27.82 -1.63
C GLN A 345 -23.70 -26.35 -1.25
N ALA A 346 -23.04 -25.61 -2.15
CA ALA A 346 -23.28 -24.18 -2.31
C ALA A 346 -24.73 -23.98 -2.77
N ASP A 347 -25.65 -23.93 -1.81
CA ASP A 347 -27.06 -23.67 -2.06
C ASP A 347 -27.20 -22.27 -2.67
N ARG A 348 -27.45 -22.25 -3.98
CA ARG A 348 -28.08 -21.08 -4.60
C ARG A 348 -29.43 -20.94 -3.93
N THR A 349 -29.62 -19.83 -3.23
CA THR A 349 -30.96 -19.47 -2.73
C THR A 349 -31.93 -19.46 -3.92
N SER A 350 -33.22 -19.74 -3.67
CA SER A 350 -34.27 -19.77 -4.71
C SER A 350 -34.30 -18.52 -5.59
N ASP A 351 -33.74 -17.42 -5.08
CA ASP A 351 -33.76 -16.08 -5.66
C ASP A 351 -32.48 -15.76 -6.45
N GLY A 352 -31.56 -16.72 -6.60
CA GLY A 352 -30.33 -16.57 -7.39
C GLY A 352 -29.16 -15.89 -6.66
N PHE A 353 -29.30 -15.54 -5.38
CA PHE A 353 -28.20 -15.02 -4.56
C PHE A 353 -27.29 -16.15 -4.08
N MET A 354 -25.97 -15.92 -4.12
CA MET A 354 -24.96 -16.82 -3.56
C MET A 354 -24.64 -16.43 -2.12
N VAL A 355 -24.72 -17.40 -1.21
CA VAL A 355 -24.27 -17.24 0.18
C VAL A 355 -22.73 -17.19 0.18
N VAL A 356 -22.18 -16.05 0.59
CA VAL A 356 -20.73 -15.80 0.57
C VAL A 356 -20.02 -16.39 1.80
N SER A 357 -20.72 -16.47 2.94
CA SER A 357 -20.21 -16.99 4.21
C SER A 357 -21.29 -17.82 4.90
N GLN A 358 -20.96 -19.05 5.31
CA GLN A 358 -21.89 -19.90 6.06
C GLN A 358 -21.61 -19.81 7.57
N PRO A 359 -22.65 -19.81 8.43
CA PRO A 359 -22.47 -19.89 9.86
C PRO A 359 -21.79 -21.20 10.28
N LEU A 360 -20.92 -21.14 11.29
CA LEU A 360 -20.36 -22.34 11.90
C LEU A 360 -21.43 -23.08 12.71
N VAL A 361 -21.34 -24.40 12.76
CA VAL A 361 -22.28 -25.25 13.49
C VAL A 361 -21.64 -25.70 14.80
N LEU A 362 -22.44 -25.66 15.87
CA LEU A 362 -22.05 -26.17 17.19
C LEU A 362 -21.80 -27.67 17.09
N GLN A 363 -20.57 -28.09 17.38
CA GLN A 363 -20.18 -29.50 17.36
C GLN A 363 -20.32 -30.14 18.74
N LYS A 364 -19.72 -29.50 19.75
CA LYS A 364 -19.63 -30.01 21.11
C LYS A 364 -19.71 -28.88 22.12
N THR A 365 -20.20 -29.19 23.31
CA THR A 365 -20.14 -28.30 24.47
C THR A 365 -19.58 -29.07 25.64
N PHE A 366 -18.49 -28.57 26.18
CA PHE A 366 -17.82 -29.14 27.33
C PHE A 366 -18.16 -28.36 28.58
N ARG A 367 -18.37 -29.09 29.67
CA ARG A 367 -18.39 -28.51 31.02
C ARG A 367 -17.01 -28.62 31.65
N LEU A 368 -16.53 -27.51 32.18
CA LEU A 368 -15.34 -27.51 33.00
C LEU A 368 -15.76 -27.32 34.46
N THR A 369 -15.23 -28.15 35.35
CA THR A 369 -15.29 -27.85 36.79
C THR A 369 -14.08 -26.97 37.10
N PRO A 370 -14.26 -25.67 37.39
CA PRO A 370 -13.13 -24.79 37.61
C PRO A 370 -12.34 -25.26 38.84
N PRO A 371 -11.00 -25.19 38.82
CA PRO A 371 -10.18 -25.63 39.95
C PRO A 371 -10.31 -24.74 41.19
N GLN A 372 -10.73 -23.48 40.99
CA GLN A 372 -11.03 -22.55 42.07
C GLN A 372 -12.43 -21.97 41.89
N ASP A 373 -13.13 -21.80 43.02
CA ASP A 373 -14.51 -21.34 43.07
C ASP A 373 -14.57 -19.80 43.20
N GLN A 374 -14.02 -19.12 42.19
CA GLN A 374 -13.96 -17.66 42.06
C GLN A 374 -14.52 -17.20 40.70
N PRO A 375 -15.12 -15.99 40.63
CA PRO A 375 -15.56 -15.41 39.36
C PRO A 375 -14.37 -15.19 38.43
N LEU A 376 -14.49 -15.68 37.19
CA LEU A 376 -13.42 -15.69 36.18
C LEU A 376 -12.20 -16.53 36.62
N ALA A 377 -12.44 -17.73 37.14
CA ALA A 377 -11.39 -18.67 37.56
C ALA A 377 -10.37 -18.98 36.44
N LEU A 378 -10.83 -19.03 35.19
CA LEU A 378 -9.96 -19.06 34.01
C LEU A 378 -9.88 -17.66 33.39
N ARG A 379 -8.66 -17.13 33.34
CA ARG A 379 -8.36 -15.78 32.85
C ARG A 379 -8.04 -15.75 31.36
N GLN A 380 -7.36 -16.78 30.87
CA GLN A 380 -6.99 -16.93 29.46
C GLN A 380 -7.18 -18.38 29.01
N LEU A 381 -7.64 -18.56 27.78
CA LEU A 381 -7.93 -19.83 27.14
C LEU A 381 -7.37 -19.78 25.71
N LEU A 382 -6.61 -20.81 25.36
CA LEU A 382 -6.01 -20.99 24.05
C LEU A 382 -6.36 -22.40 23.55
N TRP A 383 -6.85 -22.50 22.32
CA TRP A 383 -7.19 -23.79 21.71
C TRP A 383 -6.03 -24.29 20.84
N LEU A 384 -5.20 -25.18 21.38
CA LEU A 384 -3.94 -25.62 20.78
C LEU A 384 -4.14 -26.68 19.68
N GLN A 385 -4.82 -27.78 20.01
CA GLN A 385 -5.08 -28.90 19.11
C GLN A 385 -6.54 -29.34 19.24
N ASP A 386 -6.98 -30.24 18.35
CA ASP A 386 -8.30 -30.84 18.47
C ASP A 386 -8.45 -31.43 19.87
N GLU A 387 -9.49 -31.01 20.59
CA GLU A 387 -9.76 -31.49 21.95
C GLU A 387 -8.67 -31.18 23.00
N LEU A 388 -7.77 -30.22 22.75
CA LEU A 388 -6.74 -29.79 23.71
C LEU A 388 -6.75 -28.28 23.91
N PHE A 389 -7.12 -27.85 25.11
CA PHE A 389 -7.13 -26.45 25.50
C PHE A 389 -6.07 -26.17 26.56
N LEU A 390 -5.44 -25.01 26.46
CA LEU A 390 -4.57 -24.45 27.48
C LEU A 390 -5.31 -23.33 28.18
N ALA A 391 -5.41 -23.40 29.50
CA ALA A 391 -6.04 -22.37 30.30
C ALA A 391 -5.10 -21.86 31.40
N VAL A 392 -5.22 -20.57 31.72
CA VAL A 392 -4.49 -19.93 32.82
C VAL A 392 -5.49 -19.56 33.90
N GLY A 393 -5.26 -20.07 35.11
CA GLY A 393 -6.05 -19.76 36.30
C GLY A 393 -5.23 -19.07 37.39
N SER A 394 -5.90 -18.67 38.46
CA SER A 394 -5.24 -18.18 39.66
C SER A 394 -4.46 -19.32 40.33
N GLY A 395 -3.24 -19.03 40.77
CA GLY A 395 -2.39 -19.99 41.48
C GLY A 395 -2.84 -20.28 42.90
N LEU A 396 -2.11 -21.18 43.57
CA LEU A 396 -2.28 -21.46 45.00
C LEU A 396 -1.94 -20.24 45.87
N LEU A 397 -1.02 -19.40 45.40
CA LEU A 397 -0.68 -18.13 46.03
C LEU A 397 -1.30 -16.98 45.22
N PRO A 398 -1.68 -15.85 45.85
CA PRO A 398 -2.20 -14.68 45.14
C PRO A 398 -1.25 -14.13 44.06
N THR A 399 0.05 -14.39 44.20
CA THR A 399 1.12 -13.94 43.29
C THR A 399 1.55 -15.00 42.28
N SER A 400 0.92 -16.18 42.26
CA SER A 400 1.22 -17.25 41.30
C SER A 400 0.05 -17.49 40.34
N SER A 401 0.33 -18.19 39.25
CA SER A 401 -0.67 -18.62 38.27
C SER A 401 -0.57 -20.12 38.02
N THR A 402 -1.69 -20.79 37.82
CA THR A 402 -1.71 -22.20 37.41
C THR A 402 -1.99 -22.30 35.92
N ILE A 403 -1.15 -23.06 35.20
CA ILE A 403 -1.40 -23.45 33.82
C ILE A 403 -2.06 -24.82 33.82
N LEU A 404 -3.15 -24.94 33.08
CA LEU A 404 -3.97 -26.16 32.99
C LEU A 404 -4.03 -26.60 31.53
N MET A 405 -3.64 -27.84 31.26
CA MET A 405 -3.96 -28.49 29.99
C MET A 405 -5.25 -29.28 30.15
N LEU A 406 -6.28 -28.86 29.42
CA LEU A 406 -7.61 -29.43 29.47
C LEU A 406 -7.84 -30.35 28.27
N HIS A 407 -8.40 -31.52 28.52
CA HIS A 407 -8.74 -32.52 27.52
C HIS A 407 -10.09 -33.19 27.86
N PRO A 408 -10.83 -33.72 26.89
CA PRO A 408 -12.04 -34.47 27.18
C PRO A 408 -11.75 -35.64 28.12
N SER A 409 -12.57 -35.77 29.15
CA SER A 409 -12.49 -36.88 30.10
C SER A 409 -12.77 -38.20 29.41
N GLN A 410 -12.06 -39.26 29.79
CA GLN A 410 -12.32 -40.62 29.31
C GLN A 410 -13.63 -41.20 29.88
N ASP A 411 -14.10 -40.66 31.01
CA ASP A 411 -15.27 -41.16 31.74
C ASP A 411 -16.59 -40.48 31.33
N ALA A 412 -16.52 -39.28 30.74
CA ALA A 412 -17.68 -38.51 30.32
C ALA A 412 -17.35 -37.57 29.14
N ASP A 413 -17.92 -37.88 27.97
CA ASP A 413 -17.65 -37.20 26.69
C ASP A 413 -17.93 -35.67 26.72
N ASP A 414 -18.79 -35.20 27.61
CA ASP A 414 -19.21 -33.79 27.72
C ASP A 414 -18.42 -32.99 28.77
N THR A 415 -17.35 -33.56 29.34
CA THR A 415 -16.56 -32.91 30.41
C THR A 415 -15.09 -32.75 30.04
N LEU A 416 -14.51 -31.60 30.36
CA LEU A 416 -13.07 -31.39 30.24
C LEU A 416 -12.40 -31.70 31.58
N ALA A 417 -11.44 -32.62 31.55
CA ALA A 417 -10.58 -32.98 32.67
C ALA A 417 -9.20 -32.30 32.53
N VAL A 418 -8.57 -32.01 33.67
CA VAL A 418 -7.19 -31.52 33.72
C VAL A 418 -6.26 -32.70 33.41
N ARG A 419 -5.57 -32.64 32.27
CA ARG A 419 -4.55 -33.61 31.86
C ARG A 419 -3.26 -33.45 32.67
N SER A 420 -2.87 -32.20 32.86
CA SER A 420 -1.65 -31.80 33.55
C SER A 420 -1.78 -30.36 34.01
N GLU A 421 -1.20 -30.05 35.17
CA GLU A 421 -1.18 -28.73 35.77
C GLU A 421 0.27 -28.31 36.09
N MET A 422 0.55 -27.02 36.03
CA MET A 422 1.85 -26.46 36.41
C MET A 422 1.67 -25.11 37.10
N GLU A 423 2.26 -24.96 38.28
CA GLU A 423 2.36 -23.67 38.96
C GLU A 423 3.49 -22.84 38.36
N VAL A 424 3.19 -21.58 38.05
CA VAL A 424 4.14 -20.58 37.62
C VAL A 424 4.29 -19.55 38.71
N ASP A 425 5.52 -19.38 39.20
CA ASP A 425 5.87 -18.28 40.09
C ASP A 425 5.75 -16.95 39.32
N GLY A 426 4.78 -16.11 39.73
CA GLY A 426 4.36 -14.88 39.05
C GLY A 426 2.93 -14.92 38.49
N VAL A 427 2.33 -13.74 38.32
CA VAL A 427 1.01 -13.57 37.69
C VAL A 427 1.18 -13.52 36.18
N VAL A 428 0.61 -14.49 35.46
CA VAL A 428 0.61 -14.52 33.99
C VAL A 428 -0.42 -13.52 33.47
N VAL A 429 0.06 -12.52 32.71
CA VAL A 429 -0.76 -11.45 32.13
C VAL A 429 -0.98 -11.61 30.63
N GLY A 430 -0.17 -12.43 29.95
CA GLY A 430 -0.30 -12.69 28.51
C GLY A 430 0.14 -14.09 28.12
N VAL A 431 -0.58 -14.69 27.19
CA VAL A 431 -0.27 -15.99 26.57
C VAL A 431 -0.33 -15.84 25.06
N VAL A 432 0.74 -16.25 24.38
CA VAL A 432 0.82 -16.21 22.92
C VAL A 432 1.33 -17.53 22.40
N HIS A 433 0.73 -18.02 21.32
CA HIS A 433 1.15 -19.21 20.62
C HIS A 433 1.66 -18.89 19.22
N SER A 434 2.80 -19.47 18.85
CA SER A 434 3.35 -19.41 17.51
C SER A 434 3.02 -20.68 16.76
N PHE A 435 2.21 -20.53 15.71
CA PHE A 435 1.89 -21.63 14.80
C PHE A 435 3.12 -22.22 14.09
N GLN A 436 4.13 -21.40 13.80
CA GLN A 436 5.29 -21.81 12.99
C GLN A 436 6.25 -22.72 13.78
N THR A 437 6.39 -22.46 15.08
CA THR A 437 7.37 -23.13 15.94
C THR A 437 6.72 -24.04 16.98
N GLY A 438 5.40 -23.94 17.20
CA GLY A 438 4.68 -24.58 18.29
C GLY A 438 4.98 -23.96 19.67
N THR A 439 5.77 -22.88 19.73
CA THR A 439 6.14 -22.23 20.98
C THR A 439 4.92 -21.55 21.61
N VAL A 440 4.71 -21.78 22.91
CA VAL A 440 3.81 -20.96 23.75
C VAL A 440 4.67 -20.09 24.65
N ALA A 441 4.50 -18.78 24.54
CA ALA A 441 5.16 -17.79 25.38
C ALA A 441 4.18 -17.23 26.41
N LEU A 442 4.69 -17.02 27.61
CA LEU A 442 3.99 -16.48 28.76
C LEU A 442 4.67 -15.18 29.17
N GLU A 443 3.88 -14.15 29.39
CA GLU A 443 4.34 -12.89 29.97
C GLU A 443 3.84 -12.79 31.41
N LEU A 444 4.75 -12.46 32.32
CA LEU A 444 4.45 -12.21 33.73
C LEU A 444 4.27 -10.72 34.03
N GLU A 445 3.57 -10.39 35.11
CA GLU A 445 3.32 -9.01 35.56
C GLU A 445 4.61 -8.22 35.87
N ASP A 446 5.72 -8.90 36.17
CA ASP A 446 7.03 -8.27 36.37
C ASP A 446 7.83 -8.07 35.07
N GLY A 447 7.25 -8.42 33.91
CA GLY A 447 7.87 -8.35 32.59
C GLY A 447 8.70 -9.58 32.22
N GLN A 448 8.87 -10.57 33.10
CA GLN A 448 9.58 -11.80 32.73
C GLN A 448 8.83 -12.57 31.65
N ILE A 449 9.59 -13.10 30.68
CA ILE A 449 9.07 -13.93 29.60
C ILE A 449 9.44 -15.38 29.90
N LYS A 450 8.45 -16.26 29.88
CA LYS A 450 8.63 -17.71 30.06
C LYS A 450 8.16 -18.47 28.82
N LYS A 451 8.84 -19.56 28.49
CA LYS A 451 8.49 -20.49 27.41
C LYS A 451 7.85 -21.73 28.02
N LEU A 452 6.65 -22.07 27.58
CA LEU A 452 5.94 -23.29 27.98
C LEU A 452 6.26 -24.41 27.00
N LEU A 453 6.84 -25.49 27.51
CA LEU A 453 7.08 -26.73 26.77
C LEU A 453 5.91 -27.69 27.04
N TRP A 454 4.90 -27.63 26.17
CA TRP A 454 3.63 -28.36 26.31
C TRP A 454 3.56 -29.66 25.50
N ASP A 455 4.42 -29.83 24.50
CA ASP A 455 4.54 -31.07 23.70
C ASP A 455 5.37 -32.17 24.41
N CYS A 456 5.83 -31.93 25.63
CA CYS A 456 6.60 -32.89 26.44
C CYS A 456 5.69 -33.78 27.29
N PRO A 457 6.14 -34.98 27.72
CA PRO A 457 5.35 -35.87 28.59
C PRO A 457 4.99 -35.21 29.92
N GLU A 458 5.88 -34.37 30.44
CA GLU A 458 5.68 -33.52 31.60
C GLU A 458 5.70 -32.06 31.14
N LEU A 459 4.66 -31.32 31.55
CA LEU A 459 4.57 -29.88 31.30
C LEU A 459 5.74 -29.20 32.01
N SER A 460 6.46 -28.32 31.32
CA SER A 460 7.55 -27.55 31.94
C SER A 460 7.59 -26.12 31.43
N VAL A 461 8.08 -25.22 32.30
CA VAL A 461 8.17 -23.78 32.03
C VAL A 461 9.62 -23.35 32.21
N GLU A 462 10.20 -22.79 31.15
CA GLU A 462 11.57 -22.32 31.14
C GLU A 462 11.60 -20.79 30.99
N GLY A 463 12.63 -20.13 31.53
CA GLY A 463 12.85 -18.71 31.26
C GLY A 463 13.24 -18.49 29.80
N TRP A 464 12.70 -17.45 29.16
CA TRP A 464 13.11 -17.10 27.80
C TRP A 464 14.56 -16.64 27.79
N ARG A 465 15.39 -17.21 26.90
CA ARG A 465 16.81 -16.87 26.77
C ARG A 465 17.14 -16.48 25.35
N ASP A 466 18.04 -15.51 25.22
CA ASP A 466 18.59 -15.10 23.93
C ASP A 466 19.68 -16.08 23.43
N SER A 467 20.28 -15.78 22.27
CA SER A 467 21.36 -16.57 21.70
C SER A 467 22.66 -16.57 22.53
N SER A 468 22.80 -15.65 23.49
CA SER A 468 23.90 -15.61 24.46
C SER A 468 23.62 -16.39 25.74
N GLY A 469 22.39 -16.91 25.89
CA GLY A 469 21.92 -17.63 27.08
C GLY A 469 21.45 -16.72 28.22
N CYS A 470 21.35 -15.41 27.98
CA CYS A 470 20.86 -14.43 28.94
C CYS A 470 19.33 -14.42 28.97
N SER A 471 18.75 -14.26 30.16
CA SER A 471 17.30 -14.15 30.34
C SER A 471 16.76 -12.87 29.70
N VAL A 472 15.69 -13.00 28.93
CA VAL A 472 15.02 -11.88 28.25
C VAL A 472 13.72 -11.56 28.98
N SER A 473 13.51 -10.29 29.27
CA SER A 473 12.31 -9.76 29.89
C SER A 473 11.90 -8.45 29.23
N PHE A 474 10.60 -8.17 29.20
CA PHE A 474 10.13 -6.83 28.88
C PHE A 474 10.45 -5.86 30.02
N PRO A 475 10.79 -4.60 29.72
CA PRO A 475 10.99 -3.59 30.77
C PRO A 475 9.70 -3.26 31.54
N VAL A 476 8.54 -3.43 30.90
CA VAL A 476 7.20 -3.14 31.43
C VAL A 476 6.22 -4.15 30.80
N PRO A 477 5.17 -4.58 31.51
CA PRO A 477 4.12 -5.42 30.95
C PRO A 477 3.49 -4.83 29.68
N CYS A 478 3.33 -5.67 28.68
CA CYS A 478 2.78 -5.36 27.38
C CYS A 478 1.28 -5.70 27.31
N ILE A 479 0.51 -4.82 26.67
CA ILE A 479 -0.93 -5.00 26.49
C ILE A 479 -1.26 -5.87 25.26
N GLN A 480 -0.32 -5.97 24.33
CA GLN A 480 -0.44 -6.79 23.13
C GLN A 480 0.90 -7.45 22.85
N THR A 481 0.90 -8.77 22.71
CA THR A 481 2.10 -9.55 22.39
C THR A 481 1.88 -10.44 21.17
N ALA A 482 2.94 -10.73 20.43
CA ALA A 482 2.91 -11.68 19.33
C ALA A 482 4.31 -12.27 19.08
N LEU A 483 4.35 -13.56 18.72
CA LEU A 483 5.59 -14.26 18.38
C LEU A 483 5.90 -14.13 16.90
N CYS A 484 7.17 -13.93 16.55
CA CYS A 484 7.63 -13.97 15.16
C CYS A 484 9.10 -14.41 15.04
N SER A 485 9.49 -14.75 13.81
CA SER A 485 10.89 -15.02 13.48
C SER A 485 11.53 -13.82 12.80
N ILE A 486 12.59 -13.27 13.38
CA ILE A 486 13.40 -12.17 12.83
C ILE A 486 14.76 -12.74 12.45
N SER A 487 15.14 -12.66 11.17
CA SER A 487 16.37 -13.30 10.64
C SER A 487 16.51 -14.79 11.04
N GLY A 488 15.40 -15.53 11.14
CA GLY A 488 15.38 -16.95 11.51
C GLY A 488 15.42 -17.24 13.01
N THR A 489 15.54 -16.23 13.87
CA THR A 489 15.48 -16.38 15.34
C THR A 489 14.11 -15.96 15.86
N GLU A 490 13.53 -16.74 16.78
CA GLU A 490 12.21 -16.45 17.36
C GLU A 490 12.30 -15.35 18.43
N TYR A 491 11.45 -14.33 18.33
CA TYR A 491 11.32 -13.24 19.28
C TYR A 491 9.86 -13.05 19.69
N LEU A 492 9.64 -12.65 20.94
CA LEU A 492 8.37 -12.13 21.41
C LEU A 492 8.36 -10.61 21.27
N LEU A 493 7.43 -10.12 20.45
CA LEU A 493 7.15 -8.69 20.33
C LEU A 493 6.09 -8.29 21.36
N GLY A 494 6.29 -7.16 22.03
CA GLY A 494 5.37 -6.64 23.03
C GLY A 494 5.14 -5.14 22.85
N LEU A 495 3.86 -4.73 22.79
CA LEU A 495 3.45 -3.34 22.77
C LEU A 495 2.93 -2.93 24.14
N THR A 496 3.50 -1.88 24.74
CA THR A 496 3.07 -1.35 26.04
C THR A 496 1.87 -0.41 25.92
N ASP A 497 1.20 -0.17 27.05
CA ASP A 497 0.13 0.83 27.19
C ASP A 497 0.59 2.26 26.80
N ARG A 498 1.86 2.57 27.05
CA ARG A 498 2.53 3.82 26.67
C ARG A 498 2.97 3.87 25.20
N SER A 499 2.51 2.95 24.36
CA SER A 499 2.77 2.93 22.92
C SER A 499 4.24 2.68 22.55
N HIS A 500 4.98 1.91 23.35
CA HIS A 500 6.34 1.46 23.00
C HIS A 500 6.32 0.01 22.55
N LEU A 501 6.94 -0.29 21.41
CA LEU A 501 7.07 -1.64 20.88
C LEU A 501 8.46 -2.19 21.20
N TYR A 502 8.53 -3.33 21.86
CA TYR A 502 9.74 -4.03 22.24
C TYR A 502 9.87 -5.37 21.52
N ALA A 503 11.10 -5.81 21.28
CA ALA A 503 11.47 -7.19 20.99
C ALA A 503 12.33 -7.69 22.15
N GLY A 504 11.72 -8.41 23.09
CA GLY A 504 12.36 -8.71 24.37
C GLY A 504 12.71 -7.45 25.17
N ASP A 505 13.98 -7.24 25.46
CA ASP A 505 14.49 -6.08 26.19
C ASP A 505 14.77 -4.84 25.30
N THR A 506 14.74 -5.02 23.98
CA THR A 506 15.16 -4.01 23.01
C THR A 506 13.96 -3.22 22.49
N GLU A 507 13.97 -1.91 22.68
CA GLU A 507 12.94 -1.01 22.11
C GLU A 507 13.10 -0.88 20.59
N LEU A 508 12.07 -1.30 19.84
CA LEU A 508 12.04 -1.20 18.38
C LEU A 508 11.55 0.17 17.90
N ALA A 509 10.48 0.67 18.50
CA ALA A 509 9.87 1.94 18.12
C ALA A 509 8.98 2.50 19.24
N SER A 510 8.97 3.84 19.35
CA SER A 510 8.05 4.59 20.20
C SER A 510 6.87 5.13 19.39
N GLY A 511 5.73 5.31 20.06
CA GLY A 511 4.55 5.92 19.46
C GLY A 511 3.75 4.98 18.54
N VAL A 512 3.77 3.68 18.81
CA VAL A 512 3.02 2.64 18.08
C VAL A 512 1.61 2.50 18.65
N CYS A 513 0.59 2.55 17.79
CA CYS A 513 -0.82 2.43 18.18
C CYS A 513 -1.32 0.97 18.21
N SER A 514 -0.83 0.16 17.26
CA SER A 514 -1.17 -1.26 17.11
C SER A 514 -0.19 -1.91 16.14
N PHE A 515 -0.02 -3.22 16.26
CA PHE A 515 0.78 -3.99 15.32
C PHE A 515 0.13 -5.33 14.97
N ALA A 516 0.54 -5.90 13.84
CA ALA A 516 0.13 -7.22 13.41
C ALA A 516 1.28 -7.92 12.71
N ILE A 517 1.34 -9.24 12.86
CA ILE A 517 2.31 -10.09 12.20
C ILE A 517 1.53 -10.93 11.18
N CYS A 518 1.98 -10.91 9.93
CA CYS A 518 1.38 -11.69 8.86
C CYS A 518 2.50 -12.29 8.02
N ASP A 519 2.53 -13.62 7.93
CA ASP A 519 3.57 -14.39 7.27
C ASP A 519 4.97 -14.01 7.79
N ASN A 520 5.70 -13.21 7.03
CA ASN A 520 7.07 -12.77 7.28
C ASN A 520 7.17 -11.24 7.34
N PHE A 521 6.03 -10.56 7.59
CA PHE A 521 5.92 -9.12 7.67
C PHE A 521 5.43 -8.67 9.04
N LEU A 522 6.06 -7.61 9.56
CA LEU A 522 5.57 -6.81 10.68
C LEU A 522 4.87 -5.57 10.12
N LEU A 523 3.60 -5.42 10.47
CA LEU A 523 2.82 -4.23 10.20
C LEU A 523 2.57 -3.47 11.49
N LEU A 524 2.73 -2.16 11.48
CA LEU A 524 2.40 -1.32 12.63
C LEU A 524 1.81 0.02 12.21
N THR A 525 0.91 0.55 13.04
CA THR A 525 0.42 1.93 12.90
C THR A 525 1.01 2.81 13.98
N THR A 526 1.25 4.08 13.67
CA THR A 526 1.90 5.04 14.56
C THR A 526 1.01 6.23 14.89
N HIS A 527 1.32 6.92 15.99
CA HIS A 527 0.69 8.21 16.37
C HIS A 527 0.99 9.32 15.36
N SER A 528 2.04 9.18 14.54
CA SER A 528 2.34 10.04 13.38
C SER A 528 1.48 9.75 12.14
N HIS A 529 0.42 8.95 12.28
CA HIS A 529 -0.57 8.69 11.23
C HIS A 529 0.03 7.95 10.02
N THR A 530 0.94 7.01 10.30
CA THR A 530 1.53 6.13 9.28
C THR A 530 1.29 4.66 9.61
N CYS A 531 1.23 3.84 8.57
CA CYS A 531 1.29 2.40 8.60
C CYS A 531 2.64 1.98 8.01
N ARG A 532 3.44 1.24 8.79
CA ARG A 532 4.71 0.67 8.36
C ARG A 532 4.55 -0.81 8.09
N CYS A 533 5.21 -1.31 7.05
CA CYS A 533 5.24 -2.73 6.70
C CYS A 533 6.68 -3.16 6.38
N LEU A 534 7.26 -3.98 7.25
CA LEU A 534 8.66 -4.39 7.17
C LEU A 534 8.79 -5.90 7.09
N GLN A 535 9.70 -6.39 6.24
CA GLN A 535 9.95 -7.82 6.08
C GLN A 535 10.96 -8.31 7.15
N LEU A 536 10.61 -9.36 7.88
CA LEU A 536 11.36 -9.84 9.05
C LEU A 536 12.56 -10.73 8.70
N SER A 537 12.52 -11.43 7.56
CA SER A 537 13.65 -12.29 7.14
C SER A 537 14.88 -11.52 6.66
N GLY A 538 14.71 -10.28 6.20
CA GLY A 538 15.80 -9.47 5.62
C GLY A 538 16.52 -8.56 6.62
N LEU A 539 16.02 -8.43 7.85
CA LEU A 539 16.48 -7.45 8.82
C LEU A 539 16.84 -8.11 10.16
N THR A 540 17.95 -7.66 10.75
CA THR A 540 18.26 -7.91 12.16
C THR A 540 17.41 -7.00 13.05
N VAL A 541 17.35 -7.26 14.36
CA VAL A 541 16.64 -6.40 15.33
C VAL A 541 17.11 -4.94 15.25
N LYS A 542 18.43 -4.71 15.13
CA LYS A 542 19.00 -3.37 14.94
C LYS A 542 18.62 -2.75 13.60
N GLY A 543 18.57 -3.56 12.54
CA GLY A 543 18.10 -3.12 11.22
C GLY A 543 16.62 -2.71 11.24
N LEU A 544 15.79 -3.44 11.98
CA LEU A 544 14.38 -3.13 12.18
C LEU A 544 14.20 -1.81 12.94
N GLN A 545 14.97 -1.62 14.03
CA GLN A 545 14.98 -0.37 14.79
C GLN A 545 15.39 0.82 13.92
N ALA A 546 16.43 0.68 13.10
CA ALA A 546 16.88 1.73 12.17
C ALA A 546 15.82 2.03 11.08
N ALA A 547 15.17 0.99 10.54
CA ALA A 547 14.12 1.15 9.54
C ALA A 547 12.88 1.87 10.11
N LEU A 548 12.51 1.57 11.37
CA LEU A 548 11.40 2.21 12.05
C LEU A 548 11.70 3.65 12.49
N ALA A 549 12.96 3.97 12.77
CA ALA A 549 13.40 5.33 13.08
C ALA A 549 13.55 6.24 11.84
N SER A 550 13.64 5.68 10.64
CA SER A 550 13.78 6.44 9.40
C SER A 550 12.45 7.06 8.98
N ASP A 551 12.39 8.37 8.72
CA ASP A 551 11.18 9.07 8.26
C ASP A 551 10.70 8.67 6.84
N GLY A 552 11.42 7.78 6.17
CA GLY A 552 11.09 7.28 4.84
C GLY A 552 11.35 8.30 3.72
N GLY A 553 11.92 7.85 2.61
CA GLY A 553 12.07 8.67 1.40
C GLY A 553 10.77 8.78 0.59
N GLN A 554 10.73 9.63 -0.44
CA GLN A 554 9.57 9.77 -1.34
C GLN A 554 9.10 8.45 -1.99
N ASN A 555 9.99 7.46 -2.10
CA ASN A 555 9.71 6.13 -2.68
C ASN A 555 9.84 4.98 -1.67
N ASP A 556 9.70 5.25 -0.37
CA ASP A 556 9.74 4.19 0.64
C ASP A 556 8.49 3.30 0.55
N GLU A 557 8.66 2.07 0.06
CA GLU A 557 7.59 1.08 -0.05
C GLU A 557 7.03 0.62 1.29
N THR A 558 7.80 0.83 2.36
CA THR A 558 7.50 0.38 3.72
C THR A 558 6.59 1.34 4.47
N LEU A 559 6.36 2.55 3.96
CA LEU A 559 5.57 3.61 4.62
C LEU A 559 4.31 3.95 3.82
N ARG A 560 3.17 4.03 4.52
CA ARG A 560 1.91 4.58 4.00
C ARG A 560 1.23 5.48 5.02
N HIS A 561 0.72 6.65 4.61
CA HIS A 561 -0.12 7.48 5.49
C HIS A 561 -1.51 6.87 5.69
N VAL A 562 -2.04 7.00 6.91
CA VAL A 562 -3.35 6.49 7.33
C VAL A 562 -4.10 7.55 8.14
N GLU A 563 -5.41 7.34 8.38
CA GLU A 563 -6.18 8.26 9.21
C GLU A 563 -5.67 8.26 10.67
N ARG A 564 -5.76 9.41 11.34
CA ARG A 564 -5.36 9.56 12.74
C ARG A 564 -6.04 8.53 13.65
N GLY A 565 -5.23 7.82 14.44
CA GLY A 565 -5.69 6.84 15.43
C GLY A 565 -6.15 5.51 14.83
N SER A 566 -5.83 5.22 13.56
CA SER A 566 -6.15 3.93 12.94
C SER A 566 -5.43 2.77 13.63
N ARG A 567 -6.17 1.70 13.92
CA ARG A 567 -5.64 0.46 14.51
C ARG A 567 -5.82 -0.71 13.55
N ILE A 568 -4.87 -1.62 13.53
CA ILE A 568 -4.93 -2.83 12.70
C ILE A 568 -5.86 -3.84 13.37
N VAL A 569 -6.88 -4.27 12.64
CA VAL A 569 -7.79 -5.35 13.09
C VAL A 569 -7.21 -6.69 12.64
N THR A 570 -7.00 -6.85 11.34
CA THR A 570 -6.42 -8.07 10.77
C THR A 570 -5.71 -7.80 9.46
N VAL A 571 -4.82 -8.72 9.08
CA VAL A 571 -4.17 -8.76 7.77
C VAL A 571 -4.56 -10.09 7.13
N VAL A 572 -5.01 -10.06 5.88
CA VAL A 572 -5.46 -11.27 5.21
C VAL A 572 -4.22 -12.05 4.70
N PRO A 573 -3.98 -13.28 5.18
CA PRO A 573 -2.76 -14.03 4.82
C PRO A 573 -2.76 -14.43 3.35
N GLN A 574 -1.57 -14.44 2.72
CA GLN A 574 -1.37 -14.65 1.27
C GLN A 574 -2.26 -13.76 0.35
N ASP A 575 -2.71 -12.63 0.88
CA ASP A 575 -3.43 -11.58 0.18
C ASP A 575 -2.72 -10.25 0.50
N THR A 576 -3.25 -9.16 -0.02
CA THR A 576 -2.67 -7.82 0.05
C THR A 576 -3.47 -6.89 0.96
N ARG A 577 -4.62 -7.35 1.48
CA ARG A 577 -5.57 -6.57 2.27
C ARG A 577 -5.15 -6.46 3.73
N VAL A 578 -5.11 -5.23 4.21
CA VAL A 578 -4.96 -4.86 5.62
C VAL A 578 -6.23 -4.14 6.05
N VAL A 579 -6.89 -4.64 7.08
CA VAL A 579 -8.13 -4.07 7.61
C VAL A 579 -7.80 -3.21 8.81
N LEU A 580 -8.11 -1.93 8.70
CA LEU A 580 -7.93 -0.92 9.73
C LEU A 580 -9.29 -0.53 10.32
N GLN A 581 -9.30 -0.18 11.60
CA GLN A 581 -10.44 0.45 12.27
C GLN A 581 -10.05 1.86 12.72
N MET A 582 -10.84 2.85 12.32
CA MET A 582 -10.68 4.24 12.73
C MET A 582 -11.24 4.43 14.16
N PRO A 583 -10.84 5.48 14.90
CA PRO A 583 -11.40 5.78 16.23
C PRO A 583 -12.92 5.95 16.26
N ARG A 584 -13.51 6.39 15.13
CA ARG A 584 -14.96 6.50 14.95
C ARG A 584 -15.68 5.14 14.82
N GLY A 585 -14.93 4.05 14.67
CA GLY A 585 -15.41 2.67 14.57
C GLY A 585 -15.64 2.14 13.14
N ASN A 586 -15.50 2.99 12.12
CA ASN A 586 -15.52 2.56 10.71
C ASN A 586 -14.32 1.66 10.38
N LEU A 587 -14.51 0.78 9.40
CA LEU A 587 -13.43 -0.01 8.83
C LEU A 587 -12.93 0.59 7.51
N GLU A 588 -11.63 0.50 7.27
CA GLU A 588 -10.98 0.82 6.00
C GLU A 588 -10.11 -0.36 5.60
N THR A 589 -10.25 -0.82 4.35
CA THR A 589 -9.36 -1.83 3.79
C THR A 589 -8.34 -1.15 2.89
N ILE A 590 -7.07 -1.28 3.24
CA ILE A 590 -5.96 -0.76 2.47
C ILE A 590 -5.14 -1.91 1.87
N HIS A 591 -4.43 -1.63 0.78
CA HIS A 591 -3.44 -2.53 0.21
C HIS A 591 -2.06 -1.91 0.39
N HIS A 592 -1.25 -2.45 1.31
CA HIS A 592 0.07 -1.91 1.57
C HIS A 592 1.03 -2.25 0.43
N ARG A 593 1.79 -1.28 -0.08
CA ARG A 593 2.65 -1.45 -1.28
C ARG A 593 3.66 -2.58 -1.11
N ALA A 594 4.34 -2.65 0.04
CA ALA A 594 5.23 -3.76 0.38
C ALA A 594 4.57 -5.16 0.25
N LEU A 595 3.35 -5.35 0.78
CA LEU A 595 2.62 -6.63 0.66
C LEU A 595 2.21 -6.92 -0.78
N VAL A 596 1.73 -5.90 -1.50
CA VAL A 596 1.35 -6.03 -2.92
C VAL A 596 2.55 -6.48 -3.74
N LEU A 597 3.70 -5.84 -3.60
CA LEU A 597 4.90 -6.18 -4.36
C LEU A 597 5.46 -7.54 -3.99
N ALA A 598 5.45 -7.91 -2.71
CA ALA A 598 5.86 -9.24 -2.27
C ALA A 598 4.99 -10.34 -2.90
N GLN A 599 3.66 -10.13 -2.93
CA GLN A 599 2.74 -11.07 -3.55
C GLN A 599 2.87 -11.12 -5.08
N LEU A 600 3.07 -9.96 -5.73
CA LEU A 600 3.31 -9.88 -7.17
C LEU A 600 4.60 -10.63 -7.57
N ARG A 601 5.70 -10.42 -6.84
CA ARG A 601 6.97 -11.13 -7.08
C ARG A 601 6.77 -12.65 -6.97
N LYS A 602 6.06 -13.12 -5.93
CA LYS A 602 5.72 -14.54 -5.76
C LYS A 602 4.88 -15.10 -6.92
N TRP A 603 3.93 -14.35 -7.45
CA TRP A 603 3.14 -14.77 -8.61
C TRP A 603 3.95 -14.78 -9.91
N LEU A 604 4.81 -13.78 -10.13
CA LEU A 604 5.68 -13.71 -11.30
C LEU A 604 6.72 -14.84 -11.30
N ASP A 605 7.33 -15.14 -10.15
CA ASP A 605 8.24 -16.28 -9.99
C ASP A 605 7.52 -17.63 -10.19
N GLY A 606 6.24 -17.70 -9.82
CA GLY A 606 5.37 -18.86 -10.05
C GLY A 606 4.71 -18.92 -11.43
N LEU A 607 5.07 -18.05 -12.38
CA LEU A 607 4.49 -17.93 -13.73
C LEU A 607 2.96 -17.72 -13.76
N LYS A 608 2.39 -17.12 -12.71
CA LYS A 608 0.96 -16.75 -12.60
C LYS A 608 0.73 -15.33 -13.11
N PHE A 609 0.87 -15.14 -14.41
CA PHE A 609 0.80 -13.83 -15.07
C PHE A 609 -0.59 -13.19 -15.01
N ARG A 610 -1.65 -13.99 -15.08
CA ARG A 610 -3.02 -13.46 -15.05
C ARG A 610 -3.35 -12.79 -13.73
N GLU A 611 -3.09 -13.46 -12.61
CA GLU A 611 -3.35 -12.97 -11.26
C GLU A 611 -2.51 -11.72 -10.97
N ALA A 612 -1.23 -11.74 -11.37
CA ALA A 612 -0.36 -10.57 -11.27
C ALA A 612 -0.90 -9.38 -12.07
N PHE A 613 -1.25 -9.58 -13.35
CA PHE A 613 -1.77 -8.53 -14.21
C PHE A 613 -3.09 -7.93 -13.68
N GLU A 614 -4.04 -8.78 -13.26
CA GLU A 614 -5.33 -8.31 -12.74
C GLU A 614 -5.15 -7.49 -11.45
N CYS A 615 -4.23 -7.91 -10.57
CA CYS A 615 -3.88 -7.18 -9.35
C CYS A 615 -3.22 -5.83 -9.68
N MET A 616 -2.21 -5.82 -10.54
CA MET A 616 -1.49 -4.61 -10.96
C MET A 616 -2.43 -3.60 -11.60
N ARG A 617 -3.32 -4.05 -12.48
CA ARG A 617 -4.33 -3.19 -13.10
C ARG A 617 -5.32 -2.59 -12.10
N LYS A 618 -5.82 -3.39 -11.15
CA LYS A 618 -6.78 -2.93 -10.12
C LYS A 618 -6.13 -1.92 -9.17
N LEU A 619 -4.88 -2.17 -8.76
CA LEU A 619 -4.15 -1.35 -7.79
C LEU A 619 -3.28 -0.26 -8.45
N ARG A 620 -3.32 -0.14 -9.79
CA ARG A 620 -2.54 0.82 -10.59
C ARG A 620 -1.04 0.74 -10.34
N ILE A 621 -0.51 -0.48 -10.23
CA ILE A 621 0.93 -0.75 -10.27
C ILE A 621 1.38 -0.77 -11.73
N ASP A 622 2.54 -0.17 -12.01
CA ASP A 622 3.07 -0.07 -13.37
C ASP A 622 3.35 -1.47 -13.95
N LEU A 623 2.72 -1.77 -15.09
CA LEU A 623 2.74 -3.07 -15.75
C LEU A 623 4.13 -3.53 -16.20
N ASN A 624 5.09 -2.60 -16.33
CA ASN A 624 6.47 -2.92 -16.68
C ASN A 624 7.13 -3.89 -15.69
N LEU A 625 6.66 -3.95 -14.43
CA LEU A 625 7.20 -4.87 -13.42
C LEU A 625 7.06 -6.36 -13.84
N ILE A 626 6.08 -6.71 -14.68
CA ILE A 626 5.92 -8.09 -15.19
C ILE A 626 7.17 -8.53 -15.98
N TYR A 627 7.77 -7.60 -16.73
CA TYR A 627 9.01 -7.84 -17.47
C TYR A 627 10.25 -7.54 -16.60
N ASP A 628 10.29 -6.36 -15.97
CA ASP A 628 11.45 -5.86 -15.22
C ASP A 628 11.81 -6.75 -14.03
N HIS A 629 10.82 -7.42 -13.43
CA HIS A 629 11.07 -8.36 -12.34
C HIS A 629 12.00 -9.48 -12.78
N ASN A 630 11.82 -10.09 -13.95
CA ASN A 630 12.77 -11.09 -14.44
C ASN A 630 12.74 -11.16 -15.97
N PRO A 631 13.55 -10.34 -16.66
CA PRO A 631 13.54 -10.24 -18.12
C PRO A 631 13.76 -11.58 -18.82
N LYS A 632 14.65 -12.42 -18.29
CA LYS A 632 14.94 -13.76 -18.85
C LYS A 632 13.72 -14.66 -18.82
N VAL A 633 13.14 -14.82 -17.62
CA VAL A 633 12.01 -15.73 -17.41
C VAL A 633 10.79 -15.26 -18.21
N PHE A 634 10.56 -13.95 -18.31
CA PHE A 634 9.50 -13.41 -19.15
C PHE A 634 9.71 -13.78 -20.63
N LEU A 635 10.89 -13.51 -21.19
CA LEU A 635 11.18 -13.77 -22.61
C LEU A 635 11.11 -15.27 -22.98
N GLU A 636 11.46 -16.16 -22.05
CA GLU A 636 11.32 -17.61 -22.23
C GLU A 636 9.85 -18.08 -22.17
N ASN A 637 8.97 -17.33 -21.50
CA ASN A 637 7.59 -17.73 -21.20
C ASN A 637 6.50 -16.81 -21.79
N VAL A 638 6.83 -16.03 -22.84
CA VAL A 638 5.90 -15.09 -23.49
C VAL A 638 4.62 -15.79 -23.98
N ALA A 639 4.72 -17.02 -24.48
CA ALA A 639 3.55 -17.80 -24.92
C ALA A 639 2.55 -18.08 -23.78
N SER A 640 3.06 -18.39 -22.58
CA SER A 640 2.25 -18.60 -21.38
C SER A 640 1.56 -17.31 -20.95
N PHE A 641 2.28 -16.17 -21.01
CA PHE A 641 1.72 -14.85 -20.72
C PHE A 641 0.52 -14.51 -21.63
N ILE A 642 0.66 -14.70 -22.95
CA ILE A 642 -0.41 -14.43 -23.92
C ILE A 642 -1.61 -15.37 -23.70
N GLN A 643 -1.37 -16.67 -23.46
CA GLN A 643 -2.43 -17.65 -23.19
C GLN A 643 -3.21 -17.34 -21.92
N GLN A 644 -2.52 -16.95 -20.84
CA GLN A 644 -3.16 -16.67 -19.56
C GLN A 644 -4.04 -15.42 -19.59
N LEU A 645 -3.59 -14.35 -20.26
CA LEU A 645 -4.38 -13.12 -20.37
C LEU A 645 -5.59 -13.27 -21.30
N ASN A 646 -5.43 -14.00 -22.41
CA ASN A 646 -6.48 -14.32 -23.40
C ASN A 646 -7.40 -13.14 -23.79
N SER A 647 -6.88 -11.90 -23.75
CA SER A 647 -7.64 -10.67 -23.98
C SER A 647 -6.78 -9.67 -24.75
N ILE A 648 -7.21 -9.30 -25.95
CA ILE A 648 -6.53 -8.34 -26.83
C ILE A 648 -6.39 -6.99 -26.13
N ASN A 649 -7.43 -6.54 -25.42
CA ASN A 649 -7.41 -5.29 -24.68
C ASN A 649 -6.35 -5.28 -23.56
N HIS A 650 -6.16 -6.40 -22.87
CA HIS A 650 -5.16 -6.51 -21.80
C HIS A 650 -3.73 -6.51 -22.35
N ILE A 651 -3.50 -7.19 -23.47
CA ILE A 651 -2.20 -7.21 -24.15
C ILE A 651 -1.87 -5.83 -24.72
N ASN A 652 -2.85 -5.15 -25.33
CA ASN A 652 -2.68 -3.78 -25.83
C ASN A 652 -2.41 -2.79 -24.68
N LEU A 653 -3.06 -2.95 -23.52
CA LEU A 653 -2.76 -2.15 -22.34
C LEU A 653 -1.30 -2.35 -21.90
N PHE A 654 -0.83 -3.61 -21.83
CA PHE A 654 0.57 -3.91 -21.51
C PHE A 654 1.55 -3.27 -22.51
N LEU A 655 1.32 -3.42 -23.81
CA LEU A 655 2.17 -2.84 -24.87
C LEU A 655 2.16 -1.30 -24.85
N THR A 656 1.03 -0.68 -24.50
CA THR A 656 0.91 0.78 -24.52
C THR A 656 1.56 1.45 -23.32
N GLU A 657 1.61 0.78 -22.16
CA GLU A 657 2.28 1.25 -20.93
C GLU A 657 3.78 0.94 -20.86
N LEU A 658 4.32 0.16 -21.80
CA LEU A 658 5.72 -0.24 -21.83
C LEU A 658 6.66 0.98 -21.95
N LYS A 659 7.67 1.04 -21.07
CA LYS A 659 8.65 2.14 -20.96
C LYS A 659 10.07 1.59 -21.00
N GLU A 660 11.03 2.41 -21.41
CA GLU A 660 12.47 2.06 -21.39
C GLU A 660 13.05 1.99 -19.97
N GLU A 661 12.49 2.77 -19.05
CA GLU A 661 12.94 2.79 -17.66
C GLU A 661 12.68 1.43 -16.98
N ASP A 662 13.66 0.97 -16.19
CA ASP A 662 13.53 -0.21 -15.35
C ASP A 662 12.84 0.18 -14.04
N THR A 663 11.62 -0.32 -13.86
CA THR A 663 10.82 -0.05 -12.67
C THR A 663 11.41 -0.64 -11.40
N THR A 664 12.25 -1.69 -11.47
CA THR A 664 12.91 -2.28 -10.30
C THR A 664 14.12 -1.49 -9.81
N SER A 665 14.65 -0.58 -10.63
CA SER A 665 15.75 0.33 -10.23
C SER A 665 15.25 1.63 -9.60
N SER A 666 14.00 2.00 -9.88
CA SER A 666 13.42 3.30 -9.55
C SER A 666 12.24 3.17 -8.59
N MET A 667 11.07 2.79 -9.09
CA MET A 667 9.81 2.77 -8.34
C MET A 667 9.65 1.55 -7.43
N TYR A 668 10.18 0.39 -7.82
CA TYR A 668 9.96 -0.89 -7.12
C TYR A 668 11.27 -1.59 -6.75
N PRO A 669 12.14 -0.95 -5.93
CA PRO A 669 13.43 -1.51 -5.56
C PRO A 669 13.31 -2.92 -4.97
N ARG A 670 14.24 -3.80 -5.35
CA ARG A 670 14.32 -5.15 -4.78
C ARG A 670 14.86 -5.09 -3.34
N PRO A 671 14.28 -5.86 -2.39
CA PRO A 671 14.73 -5.89 -1.00
C PRO A 671 16.19 -6.33 -0.84
N ASP A 672 16.66 -7.24 -1.70
CA ASP A 672 17.99 -7.84 -1.59
C ASP A 672 19.11 -6.94 -2.13
N GLY A 673 18.79 -5.74 -2.64
CA GLY A 673 19.76 -4.79 -3.20
C GLY A 673 20.56 -5.31 -4.40
N SER A 674 20.22 -6.49 -4.94
CA SER A 674 20.90 -7.09 -6.08
C SER A 674 20.39 -6.44 -7.37
N PRO A 675 21.22 -5.66 -8.09
CA PRO A 675 20.84 -5.16 -9.39
C PRO A 675 20.67 -6.36 -10.33
N VAL A 676 19.51 -6.47 -10.98
CA VAL A 676 19.38 -7.34 -12.15
C VAL A 676 20.35 -6.77 -13.17
N GLN A 677 21.39 -7.52 -13.53
CA GLN A 677 22.31 -7.07 -14.58
C GLN A 677 21.50 -6.79 -15.85
N PRO A 678 21.61 -5.58 -16.42
CA PRO A 678 20.98 -5.27 -17.70
C PRO A 678 21.54 -6.25 -18.74
N GLN A 679 20.70 -7.17 -19.20
CA GLN A 679 21.09 -8.17 -20.19
C GLN A 679 20.93 -7.69 -21.62
N ALA A 680 20.39 -6.49 -21.83
CA ALA A 680 20.32 -5.93 -23.16
C ALA A 680 21.73 -5.85 -23.73
N ALA A 681 21.97 -6.58 -24.83
CA ALA A 681 23.21 -6.46 -25.59
C ALA A 681 23.47 -4.97 -25.88
N PRO A 682 24.72 -4.49 -25.83
CA PRO A 682 25.02 -3.07 -26.04
C PRO A 682 24.38 -2.59 -27.36
N GLY A 683 23.34 -1.75 -27.23
CA GLY A 683 22.58 -1.19 -28.36
C GLY A 683 21.12 -1.66 -28.51
N GLN A 684 20.63 -2.65 -27.75
CA GLN A 684 19.22 -3.07 -27.80
C GLN A 684 18.38 -2.36 -26.73
N LYS A 685 17.22 -1.85 -27.13
CA LYS A 685 16.28 -1.15 -26.24
C LYS A 685 15.22 -2.11 -25.71
N LYS A 686 14.77 -1.90 -24.47
CA LYS A 686 13.84 -2.80 -23.76
C LYS A 686 12.52 -2.92 -24.52
N VAL A 687 11.97 -1.80 -24.96
CA VAL A 687 10.67 -1.77 -25.66
C VAL A 687 10.74 -2.59 -26.93
N ASP A 688 11.82 -2.44 -27.70
CA ASP A 688 11.99 -3.14 -28.98
C ASP A 688 12.09 -4.66 -28.78
N VAL A 689 12.86 -5.12 -27.79
CA VAL A 689 13.01 -6.55 -27.47
C VAL A 689 11.68 -7.19 -27.06
N VAL A 690 10.91 -6.52 -26.20
CA VAL A 690 9.61 -7.03 -25.73
C VAL A 690 8.57 -7.00 -26.85
N CYS A 691 8.51 -5.92 -27.63
CA CYS A 691 7.61 -5.81 -28.78
C CYS A 691 7.91 -6.88 -29.83
N ASP A 692 9.19 -7.15 -30.14
CA ASP A 692 9.58 -8.18 -31.10
C ASP A 692 9.22 -9.59 -30.59
N ALA A 693 9.50 -9.91 -29.31
CA ALA A 693 9.19 -11.21 -28.72
C ALA A 693 7.67 -11.49 -28.65
N LEU A 694 6.89 -10.50 -28.22
CA LEU A 694 5.42 -10.59 -28.21
C LEU A 694 4.88 -10.74 -29.63
N ARG A 695 5.40 -9.97 -30.60
CA ARG A 695 4.96 -10.05 -32.00
C ARG A 695 5.20 -11.44 -32.58
N THR A 696 6.43 -11.96 -32.51
CA THR A 696 6.77 -13.27 -33.07
C THR A 696 5.93 -14.38 -32.46
N THR A 697 5.65 -14.29 -31.15
CA THR A 697 4.79 -15.27 -30.48
C THR A 697 3.34 -15.16 -30.94
N MET A 698 2.77 -13.94 -31.01
CA MET A 698 1.40 -13.72 -31.48
C MET A 698 1.20 -14.17 -32.94
N GLU A 699 2.17 -13.90 -33.82
CA GLU A 699 2.16 -14.36 -35.22
C GLU A 699 2.19 -15.89 -35.32
N SER A 700 2.96 -16.56 -34.47
CA SER A 700 3.02 -18.03 -34.45
C SER A 700 1.76 -18.71 -33.89
N MET A 701 0.98 -18.01 -33.05
CA MET A 701 -0.21 -18.55 -32.40
C MET A 701 -1.47 -18.36 -33.25
N ASP A 702 -1.87 -17.11 -33.48
CA ASP A 702 -3.08 -16.77 -34.26
C ASP A 702 -2.98 -15.32 -34.75
N GLN A 703 -2.51 -15.15 -35.97
CA GLN A 703 -2.34 -13.83 -36.60
C GLN A 703 -3.66 -13.06 -36.74
N ASN A 704 -4.79 -13.75 -36.94
CA ASN A 704 -6.08 -13.09 -37.15
C ASN A 704 -6.63 -12.54 -35.84
N LYS A 705 -6.58 -13.34 -34.76
CA LYS A 705 -7.05 -12.93 -33.43
C LYS A 705 -6.21 -11.79 -32.83
N PHE A 706 -4.88 -11.81 -33.00
CA PHE A 706 -3.98 -10.84 -32.38
C PHE A 706 -3.56 -9.68 -33.30
N SER A 707 -4.21 -9.53 -34.46
CA SER A 707 -3.91 -8.49 -35.46
C SER A 707 -3.75 -7.07 -34.88
N LEU A 708 -4.65 -6.62 -34.00
CA LEU A 708 -4.54 -5.29 -33.35
C LEU A 708 -3.33 -5.19 -32.40
N SER A 709 -2.99 -6.25 -31.70
CA SER A 709 -1.83 -6.29 -30.80
C SER A 709 -0.51 -6.35 -31.57
N ILE A 710 -0.49 -7.04 -32.70
CA ILE A 710 0.64 -7.05 -33.64
C ILE A 710 0.87 -5.64 -34.20
N LEU A 711 -0.19 -4.92 -34.61
CA LEU A 711 -0.09 -3.52 -35.03
C LEU A 711 0.44 -2.63 -33.91
N THR A 712 -0.06 -2.80 -32.68
CA THR A 712 0.42 -2.05 -31.51
C THR A 712 1.92 -2.28 -31.28
N ALA A 713 2.40 -3.52 -31.41
CA ALA A 713 3.81 -3.86 -31.24
C ALA A 713 4.73 -3.18 -32.27
N HIS A 714 4.29 -3.01 -33.53
CA HIS A 714 5.05 -2.25 -34.54
C HIS A 714 5.08 -0.74 -34.25
N VAL A 715 3.95 -0.18 -33.81
CA VAL A 715 3.82 1.24 -33.51
C VAL A 715 4.60 1.63 -32.26
N LYS A 716 4.64 0.77 -31.24
CA LYS A 716 5.23 1.07 -29.93
C LYS A 716 6.74 0.96 -29.87
N LYS A 717 7.40 0.43 -30.90
CA LYS A 717 8.86 0.44 -31.00
C LYS A 717 9.44 1.84 -30.86
N THR A 718 10.68 1.91 -30.43
CA THR A 718 11.36 3.18 -30.20
C THR A 718 11.54 4.00 -31.47
N VAL A 719 11.64 3.32 -32.62
CA VAL A 719 11.41 3.89 -33.93
C VAL A 719 10.14 3.21 -34.48
N PRO A 720 8.99 3.91 -34.51
CA PRO A 720 7.73 3.31 -34.93
C PRO A 720 7.78 2.76 -36.36
N GLU A 721 7.46 1.48 -36.54
CA GLU A 721 7.46 0.80 -37.85
C GLU A 721 6.12 1.03 -38.59
N LEU A 722 5.73 2.29 -38.78
CA LEU A 722 4.42 2.66 -39.35
C LEU A 722 4.20 2.16 -40.77
N GLU A 723 5.26 2.04 -41.58
CA GLU A 723 5.17 1.48 -42.94
C GLU A 723 4.75 0.00 -42.92
N ILE A 724 5.33 -0.79 -42.02
CA ILE A 724 5.03 -2.22 -41.89
C ILE A 724 3.61 -2.39 -41.34
N ALA A 725 3.21 -1.55 -40.38
CA ALA A 725 1.84 -1.54 -39.86
C ALA A 725 0.81 -1.22 -40.97
N LEU A 726 1.08 -0.20 -41.80
CA LEU A 726 0.20 0.16 -42.92
C LEU A 726 0.19 -0.88 -44.04
N GLN A 727 1.32 -1.54 -44.31
CA GLN A 727 1.37 -2.68 -45.23
C GLN A 727 0.49 -3.84 -44.73
N LYS A 728 0.53 -4.17 -43.44
CA LYS A 728 -0.37 -5.17 -42.85
C LYS A 728 -1.85 -4.76 -42.94
N VAL A 729 -2.17 -3.48 -42.78
CA VAL A 729 -3.55 -2.97 -43.01
C VAL A 729 -3.96 -3.11 -44.47
N HIS A 730 -3.04 -2.88 -45.41
CA HIS A 730 -3.28 -3.10 -46.83
C HIS A 730 -3.49 -4.59 -47.17
N GLU A 731 -2.69 -5.49 -46.58
CA GLU A 731 -2.87 -6.95 -46.71
C GLU A 731 -4.23 -7.42 -46.18
N LEU A 732 -4.70 -6.87 -45.05
CA LEU A 732 -6.03 -7.14 -44.49
C LEU A 732 -7.18 -6.63 -45.38
N ARG A 733 -6.91 -5.68 -46.28
CA ARG A 733 -7.88 -5.16 -47.26
C ARG A 733 -7.93 -6.03 -48.50
N GLU A 734 -6.77 -6.44 -49.03
CA GLU A 734 -6.67 -7.34 -50.18
C GLU A 734 -7.20 -8.75 -49.85
N ASN A 735 -6.89 -9.24 -48.64
CA ASN A 735 -7.31 -10.55 -48.13
C ASN A 735 -8.10 -10.40 -46.81
N PRO A 736 -9.39 -10.02 -46.87
CA PRO A 736 -10.20 -9.89 -45.67
C PRO A 736 -10.39 -11.25 -44.98
N PRO A 737 -10.29 -11.32 -43.64
CA PRO A 737 -10.42 -12.58 -42.92
C PRO A 737 -11.85 -13.14 -43.04
N GLU A 738 -12.00 -14.39 -43.49
CA GLU A 738 -13.30 -15.06 -43.66
C GLU A 738 -13.96 -15.50 -42.33
N ALA A 739 -13.19 -15.54 -41.24
CA ALA A 739 -13.66 -16.01 -39.94
C ALA A 739 -14.46 -14.91 -39.18
N PRO A 740 -15.58 -15.27 -38.52
CA PRO A 740 -16.35 -14.35 -37.68
C PRO A 740 -15.55 -14.00 -36.41
N GLY A 741 -14.78 -12.91 -36.48
CA GLY A 741 -13.84 -12.47 -35.44
C GLY A 741 -12.53 -11.89 -35.98
N GLY A 742 -12.29 -11.96 -37.29
CA GLY A 742 -11.17 -11.26 -37.92
C GLY A 742 -11.37 -9.75 -37.98
N VAL A 743 -10.28 -9.00 -37.81
CA VAL A 743 -10.29 -7.54 -37.79
C VAL A 743 -10.28 -7.00 -39.21
N SER A 744 -11.22 -6.12 -39.53
CA SER A 744 -11.26 -5.44 -40.83
C SER A 744 -10.18 -4.37 -40.95
N ALA A 745 -9.77 -4.06 -42.18
CA ALA A 745 -8.84 -2.95 -42.44
C ALA A 745 -9.35 -1.61 -41.87
N GLU A 746 -10.67 -1.38 -41.86
CA GLU A 746 -11.27 -0.17 -41.28
C GLU A 746 -11.14 -0.11 -39.75
N GLU A 747 -11.34 -1.23 -39.05
CA GLU A 747 -11.21 -1.32 -37.59
C GLU A 747 -9.74 -1.17 -37.18
N ALA A 748 -8.82 -1.82 -37.90
CA ALA A 748 -7.40 -1.68 -37.69
C ALA A 748 -6.93 -0.23 -37.87
N LEU A 749 -7.43 0.46 -38.91
CA LEU A 749 -7.10 1.85 -39.17
C LEU A 749 -7.66 2.79 -38.10
N LYS A 750 -8.94 2.59 -37.69
CA LYS A 750 -9.53 3.34 -36.56
C LYS A 750 -8.72 3.17 -35.27
N TYR A 751 -8.25 1.95 -35.02
CA TYR A 751 -7.42 1.65 -33.85
C TYR A 751 -6.04 2.35 -33.93
N LEU A 752 -5.38 2.32 -35.08
CA LEU A 752 -4.10 3.02 -35.29
C LEU A 752 -4.21 4.53 -35.10
N LEU A 753 -5.33 5.13 -35.51
CA LEU A 753 -5.60 6.57 -35.31
C LEU A 753 -5.66 6.97 -33.83
N PHE A 754 -5.91 6.05 -32.90
CA PHE A 754 -5.82 6.33 -31.46
C PHE A 754 -4.38 6.32 -30.93
N LEU A 755 -3.46 5.62 -31.61
CA LEU A 755 -2.08 5.43 -31.15
C LEU A 755 -1.08 6.38 -31.80
N VAL A 756 -1.37 6.84 -33.02
CA VAL A 756 -0.44 7.59 -33.88
C VAL A 756 -1.08 8.91 -34.31
N ASN A 757 -0.26 9.96 -34.47
CA ASN A 757 -0.73 11.22 -35.02
C ASN A 757 -1.29 11.02 -36.44
N VAL A 758 -2.45 11.63 -36.70
CA VAL A 758 -3.15 11.63 -38.00
C VAL A 758 -2.22 12.03 -39.15
N ASN A 759 -1.40 13.07 -38.97
CA ASN A 759 -0.54 13.58 -40.03
C ASN A 759 0.57 12.59 -40.37
N ASP A 760 1.18 11.98 -39.36
CA ASP A 760 2.22 10.97 -39.54
C ASP A 760 1.64 9.75 -40.28
N LEU A 761 0.45 9.29 -39.89
CA LEU A 761 -0.21 8.16 -40.55
C LEU A 761 -0.57 8.47 -42.02
N TYR A 762 -0.98 9.70 -42.31
CA TYR A 762 -1.24 10.16 -43.68
C TYR A 762 0.06 10.25 -44.51
N GLU A 763 1.13 10.80 -43.95
CA GLU A 763 2.44 10.89 -44.62
C GLU A 763 3.05 9.52 -44.88
N HIS A 764 2.97 8.60 -43.92
CA HIS A 764 3.43 7.22 -44.09
C HIS A 764 2.56 6.41 -45.06
N SER A 765 1.24 6.69 -45.15
CA SER A 765 0.39 6.05 -46.17
C SER A 765 0.69 6.54 -47.58
N LEU A 766 1.04 7.83 -47.76
CA LEU A 766 1.57 8.30 -49.05
C LEU A 766 2.84 7.53 -49.46
N GLY A 767 3.66 7.16 -48.48
CA GLY A 767 4.88 6.38 -48.69
C GLY A 767 4.69 4.93 -49.14
N THR A 768 3.48 4.37 -49.09
CA THR A 768 3.19 3.04 -49.65
C THR A 768 2.89 3.09 -51.15
N TYR A 769 2.68 4.28 -51.71
CA TYR A 769 2.27 4.54 -53.10
C TYR A 769 0.89 3.97 -53.49
N ASP A 770 0.08 3.51 -52.52
CA ASP A 770 -1.30 3.08 -52.74
C ASP A 770 -2.26 4.24 -52.41
N PHE A 771 -2.79 4.87 -53.46
CA PHE A 771 -3.70 6.01 -53.35
C PHE A 771 -5.03 5.66 -52.68
N ASP A 772 -5.48 4.41 -52.74
CA ASP A 772 -6.75 4.03 -52.14
C ASP A 772 -6.61 3.88 -50.61
N LEU A 773 -5.47 3.35 -50.13
CA LEU A 773 -5.14 3.36 -48.71
C LEU A 773 -5.01 4.79 -48.18
N VAL A 774 -4.38 5.68 -48.95
CA VAL A 774 -4.25 7.11 -48.59
C VAL A 774 -5.62 7.78 -48.48
N LEU A 775 -6.53 7.52 -49.42
CA LEU A 775 -7.90 8.04 -49.37
C LEU A 775 -8.64 7.52 -48.14
N MET A 776 -8.52 6.23 -47.82
CA MET A 776 -9.12 5.64 -46.63
C MET A 776 -8.60 6.29 -45.34
N VAL A 777 -7.28 6.50 -45.23
CA VAL A 777 -6.65 7.20 -44.09
C VAL A 777 -7.16 8.64 -44.01
N ALA A 778 -7.22 9.36 -45.14
CA ALA A 778 -7.68 10.75 -45.18
C ALA A 778 -9.15 10.91 -44.77
N GLU A 779 -10.03 10.03 -45.27
CA GLU A 779 -11.46 10.04 -44.94
C GLU A 779 -11.71 9.71 -43.46
N LYS A 780 -11.07 8.66 -42.94
CA LYS A 780 -11.26 8.25 -41.54
C LYS A 780 -10.59 9.18 -40.54
N SER A 781 -9.60 9.97 -40.98
CA SER A 781 -8.90 10.94 -40.13
C SER A 781 -9.50 12.35 -40.12
N GLN A 782 -10.62 12.57 -40.83
CA GLN A 782 -11.33 13.86 -40.90
C GLN A 782 -10.46 15.02 -41.45
N LYS A 783 -9.47 14.71 -42.28
CA LYS A 783 -8.67 15.73 -42.97
C LYS A 783 -9.55 16.47 -43.98
N ASP A 784 -9.31 17.77 -44.21
CA ASP A 784 -10.14 18.53 -45.16
C ASP A 784 -9.95 17.98 -46.59
N PRO A 785 -11.01 17.52 -47.28
CA PRO A 785 -10.93 17.08 -48.67
C PRO A 785 -10.31 18.11 -49.62
N LYS A 786 -10.43 19.40 -49.31
CA LYS A 786 -9.81 20.47 -50.10
C LYS A 786 -8.29 20.50 -49.99
N GLU A 787 -7.72 19.96 -48.92
CA GLU A 787 -6.26 19.94 -48.72
C GLU A 787 -5.61 18.75 -49.44
N TYR A 788 -6.21 17.55 -49.38
CA TYR A 788 -5.58 16.35 -49.93
C TYR A 788 -6.05 15.97 -51.34
N LEU A 789 -7.31 16.21 -51.73
CA LEU A 789 -7.80 15.78 -53.06
C LEU A 789 -7.08 16.47 -54.23
N PRO A 790 -6.80 17.79 -54.20
CA PRO A 790 -6.05 18.44 -55.29
C PRO A 790 -4.64 17.86 -55.44
N PHE A 791 -4.00 17.57 -54.31
CA PHE A 791 -2.66 16.98 -54.28
C PHE A 791 -2.65 15.54 -54.81
N LEU A 792 -3.61 14.69 -54.41
CA LEU A 792 -3.72 13.33 -54.93
C LEU A 792 -4.08 13.30 -56.44
N ASN A 793 -4.94 14.20 -56.89
CA ASN A 793 -5.28 14.31 -58.32
C ASN A 793 -4.10 14.77 -59.16
N MET A 794 -3.31 15.72 -58.66
CA MET A 794 -2.02 16.10 -59.26
C MET A 794 -1.10 14.89 -59.35
N LEU A 795 -0.89 14.16 -58.25
CA LEU A 795 -0.01 12.99 -58.23
C LEU A 795 -0.47 11.90 -59.21
N LYS A 796 -1.78 11.62 -59.32
CA LYS A 796 -2.33 10.64 -60.27
C LYS A 796 -2.10 10.99 -61.75
N SER A 797 -1.85 12.26 -62.07
CA SER A 797 -1.59 12.73 -63.44
C SER A 797 -0.13 12.56 -63.90
N LEU A 798 0.79 12.26 -62.98
CA LEU A 798 2.22 12.14 -63.24
C LEU A 798 2.61 10.72 -63.69
N GLU A 799 3.73 10.61 -64.42
CA GLU A 799 4.35 9.33 -64.77
C GLU A 799 4.77 8.55 -63.48
N PRO A 800 4.70 7.20 -63.43
CA PRO A 800 4.88 6.45 -62.18
C PRO A 800 6.19 6.69 -61.41
N ASN A 801 7.34 6.84 -62.09
CA ASN A 801 8.60 7.11 -61.40
C ASN A 801 8.67 8.57 -60.93
N TYR A 802 8.21 9.52 -61.73
CA TYR A 802 8.17 10.93 -61.38
C TYR A 802 7.15 11.22 -60.26
N GLN A 803 6.04 10.48 -60.25
CA GLN A 803 5.05 10.46 -59.18
C GLN A 803 5.68 10.02 -57.85
N ARG A 804 6.39 8.88 -57.84
CA ARG A 804 7.08 8.38 -56.65
C ARG A 804 8.18 9.32 -56.17
N TYR A 805 8.93 9.93 -57.09
CA TYR A 805 9.87 11.01 -56.76
C TYR A 805 9.18 12.18 -56.06
N THR A 806 8.06 12.66 -56.61
CA THR A 806 7.32 13.81 -56.06
C THR A 806 6.79 13.49 -54.65
N ILE A 807 6.29 12.27 -54.45
CA ILE A 807 5.85 11.76 -53.14
C ILE A 807 7.02 11.69 -52.15
N ASP A 808 8.10 10.99 -52.50
CA ASP A 808 9.24 10.84 -51.59
C ASP A 808 9.93 12.18 -51.29
N ARG A 809 9.95 13.11 -52.25
CA ARG A 809 10.44 14.48 -52.03
C ARG A 809 9.55 15.24 -51.04
N HIS A 810 8.22 15.13 -51.17
CA HIS A 810 7.26 15.71 -50.22
C HIS A 810 7.45 15.13 -48.81
N LEU A 811 7.64 13.81 -48.71
CA LEU A 811 7.90 13.10 -47.45
C LEU A 811 9.34 13.26 -46.92
N LYS A 812 10.17 14.09 -47.56
CA LYS A 812 11.58 14.32 -47.22
C LYS A 812 12.44 13.04 -47.24
N ARG A 813 12.01 12.02 -47.98
CA ARG A 813 12.72 10.75 -48.20
C ARG A 813 13.67 10.87 -49.38
N TYR A 814 14.58 11.84 -49.30
CA TYR A 814 15.40 12.28 -50.43
C TYR A 814 16.24 11.16 -51.08
N ARG A 815 16.67 10.16 -50.30
CA ARG A 815 17.38 8.98 -50.83
C ARG A 815 16.52 8.14 -51.76
N LYS A 816 15.28 7.81 -51.37
CA LYS A 816 14.34 7.07 -52.22
C LYS A 816 13.88 7.93 -53.41
N ALA A 817 13.64 9.22 -53.16
CA ALA A 817 13.28 10.19 -54.20
C ALA A 817 14.32 10.24 -55.33
N LEU A 818 15.62 10.22 -54.98
CA LEU A 818 16.73 10.20 -55.92
C LEU A 818 16.74 8.94 -56.81
N VAL A 819 16.43 7.77 -56.24
CA VAL A 819 16.37 6.49 -56.98
C VAL A 819 15.23 6.48 -58.00
N HIS A 820 14.10 7.09 -57.70
CA HIS A 820 13.00 7.19 -58.66
C HIS A 820 13.29 8.25 -59.72
N LEU A 821 13.85 9.40 -59.32
CA LEU A 821 14.21 10.46 -60.25
C LEU A 821 15.28 10.01 -61.26
N SER A 822 16.24 9.17 -60.85
CA SER A 822 17.26 8.62 -61.77
C SER A 822 16.67 7.73 -62.86
N LYS A 823 15.43 7.24 -62.70
CA LYS A 823 14.72 6.40 -63.67
C LYS A 823 13.81 7.19 -64.62
N CYS A 824 13.61 8.50 -64.39
CA CYS A 824 12.67 9.35 -65.14
C CYS A 824 13.21 9.85 -66.50
N GLY A 825 14.35 9.36 -66.98
CA GLY A 825 14.95 9.81 -68.25
C GLY A 825 16.04 10.89 -68.09
N GLN A 826 16.66 11.28 -69.19
CA GLN A 826 17.80 12.22 -69.18
C GLN A 826 17.35 13.69 -69.05
N GLU A 827 16.13 14.01 -69.47
CA GLU A 827 15.54 15.35 -69.36
C GLU A 827 15.49 15.89 -67.91
N HIS A 828 15.40 15.02 -66.91
CA HIS A 828 15.33 15.39 -65.50
C HIS A 828 16.69 15.38 -64.78
N PHE A 829 17.81 15.19 -65.50
CA PHE A 829 19.14 15.13 -64.85
C PHE A 829 19.55 16.44 -64.17
N THR A 830 19.07 17.58 -64.66
CA THR A 830 19.26 18.88 -64.01
C THR A 830 18.60 18.93 -62.62
N GLU A 831 17.41 18.35 -62.48
CA GLU A 831 16.71 18.21 -61.20
C GLU A 831 17.44 17.23 -60.26
N VAL A 832 18.01 16.15 -60.80
CA VAL A 832 18.87 15.23 -60.02
C VAL A 832 20.04 15.97 -59.42
N LEU A 833 20.73 16.79 -60.23
CA LEU A 833 21.90 17.55 -59.77
C LEU A 833 21.52 18.60 -58.72
N GLN A 834 20.36 19.24 -58.86
CA GLN A 834 19.83 20.16 -57.86
C GLN A 834 19.51 19.44 -56.55
N LEU A 835 18.76 18.34 -56.60
CA LEU A 835 18.38 17.56 -55.41
C LEU A 835 19.62 17.04 -54.65
N VAL A 836 20.61 16.54 -55.39
CA VAL A 836 21.87 16.04 -54.81
C VAL A 836 22.65 17.16 -54.13
N LYS A 837 22.71 18.36 -54.71
CA LYS A 837 23.37 19.52 -54.10
C LYS A 837 22.64 20.01 -52.85
N GLU A 838 21.32 20.15 -52.92
CA GLU A 838 20.49 20.62 -51.80
C GLU A 838 20.54 19.66 -50.60
N GLN A 839 20.47 18.34 -50.85
CA GLN A 839 20.36 17.31 -49.80
C GLN A 839 21.68 16.57 -49.53
N LYS A 840 22.77 16.98 -50.18
CA LYS A 840 24.13 16.42 -50.04
C LYS A 840 24.21 14.90 -50.29
N LEU A 841 23.44 14.38 -51.25
CA LEU A 841 23.31 12.93 -51.54
C LEU A 841 24.30 12.40 -52.59
N TYR A 842 25.53 12.89 -52.58
CA TYR A 842 26.50 12.65 -53.66
C TYR A 842 26.92 11.17 -53.78
N SER A 843 27.17 10.50 -52.66
CA SER A 843 27.62 9.10 -52.65
C SER A 843 26.55 8.11 -53.14
N GLU A 844 25.30 8.33 -52.75
CA GLU A 844 24.13 7.58 -53.22
C GLU A 844 23.92 7.83 -54.72
N ALA A 845 24.02 9.09 -55.18
CA ALA A 845 23.86 9.45 -56.59
C ALA A 845 24.91 8.78 -57.49
N LEU A 846 26.17 8.74 -57.07
CA LEU A 846 27.24 8.10 -57.84
C LEU A 846 27.06 6.58 -57.99
N ARG A 847 26.31 5.92 -57.10
CA ARG A 847 25.99 4.47 -57.23
C ARG A 847 24.93 4.19 -58.30
N LEU A 848 24.12 5.19 -58.67
CA LEU A 848 22.99 5.03 -59.58
C LEU A 848 23.38 5.20 -61.06
N TYR A 849 24.49 5.88 -61.35
CA TYR A 849 24.94 6.15 -62.72
C TYR A 849 26.21 5.36 -63.07
N PRO A 850 26.35 4.83 -64.29
CA PRO A 850 27.59 4.16 -64.73
C PRO A 850 28.80 5.11 -64.72
N ALA A 851 29.98 4.59 -64.37
CA ALA A 851 31.20 5.37 -64.21
C ALA A 851 31.64 6.11 -65.50
N ASP A 852 31.35 5.54 -66.67
CA ASP A 852 31.72 6.12 -67.98
C ASP A 852 30.70 7.16 -68.49
N SER A 853 29.63 7.40 -67.74
CA SER A 853 28.57 8.32 -68.17
C SER A 853 28.96 9.80 -67.96
N PRO A 854 28.57 10.71 -68.86
CA PRO A 854 28.80 12.14 -68.66
C PRO A 854 28.12 12.65 -67.38
N GLN A 855 26.98 12.05 -67.01
CA GLN A 855 26.26 12.32 -65.75
C GLN A 855 27.12 12.02 -64.51
N TYR A 856 27.83 10.88 -64.51
CA TYR A 856 28.74 10.51 -63.42
C TYR A 856 29.90 11.51 -63.29
N LYS A 857 30.44 12.00 -64.41
CA LYS A 857 31.48 13.04 -64.41
C LYS A 857 30.97 14.34 -63.77
N PHE A 858 29.77 14.81 -64.15
CA PHE A 858 29.17 16.02 -63.57
C PHE A 858 28.90 15.87 -62.06
N LEU A 859 28.36 14.73 -61.63
CA LEU A 859 28.14 14.44 -60.20
C LEU A 859 29.45 14.36 -59.41
N SER A 860 30.49 13.76 -60.00
CA SER A 860 31.81 13.67 -59.38
C SER A 860 32.46 15.06 -59.22
N CYS A 861 32.35 15.93 -60.23
CA CYS A 861 32.82 17.31 -60.11
C CYS A 861 32.06 18.10 -59.05
N ALA A 862 30.72 17.97 -58.99
CA ALA A 862 29.90 18.64 -57.98
C ALA A 862 30.18 18.11 -56.56
N TYR A 863 30.47 16.81 -56.42
CA TYR A 863 30.85 16.23 -55.13
C TYR A 863 32.23 16.72 -54.69
N ALA A 864 33.18 16.83 -55.62
CA ALA A 864 34.50 17.35 -55.32
C ALA A 864 34.47 18.83 -54.89
N GLU A 865 33.65 19.66 -55.55
CA GLU A 865 33.39 21.04 -55.13
C GLU A 865 32.88 21.08 -53.68
N HIS A 866 31.91 20.22 -53.35
CA HIS A 866 31.37 20.13 -52.00
C HIS A 866 32.41 19.68 -50.96
N LEU A 867 33.25 18.70 -51.30
CA LEU A 867 34.33 18.23 -50.40
C LEU A 867 35.37 19.32 -50.15
N VAL A 868 35.69 20.12 -51.17
CA VAL A 868 36.58 21.29 -51.03
C VAL A 868 35.95 22.35 -50.12
N GLU A 869 34.64 22.62 -50.23
CA GLU A 869 33.92 23.51 -49.31
C GLU A 869 33.92 23.02 -47.85
N GLN A 870 33.88 21.70 -47.62
CA GLN A 870 33.94 21.07 -46.29
C GLN A 870 35.36 20.96 -45.73
N GLN A 871 36.35 21.65 -46.31
CA GLN A 871 37.77 21.58 -45.95
C GLN A 871 38.42 20.19 -46.20
N GLN A 872 37.73 19.26 -46.86
CA GLN A 872 38.27 17.96 -47.28
C GLN A 872 38.83 18.03 -48.71
N ALA A 873 39.72 18.99 -48.96
CA ALA A 873 40.22 19.29 -50.30
C ALA A 873 41.12 18.18 -50.90
N GLU A 874 41.72 17.31 -50.08
CA GLU A 874 42.49 16.14 -50.56
C GLU A 874 41.56 15.08 -51.19
N GLU A 875 40.46 14.71 -50.52
CA GLU A 875 39.47 13.78 -51.05
C GLU A 875 38.77 14.33 -52.30
N GLY A 876 38.47 15.63 -52.30
CA GLY A 876 37.94 16.34 -53.47
C GLY A 876 38.93 16.34 -54.65
N GLY A 877 40.22 16.52 -54.38
CA GLY A 877 41.28 16.44 -55.39
C GLY A 877 41.41 15.05 -56.01
N LEU A 878 41.34 13.98 -55.20
CA LEU A 878 41.36 12.59 -55.69
C LEU A 878 40.15 12.29 -56.59
N LEU A 879 38.98 12.81 -56.23
CA LEU A 879 37.77 12.63 -57.03
C LEU A 879 37.83 13.37 -58.37
N LEU A 880 38.39 14.58 -58.40
CA LEU A 880 38.62 15.35 -59.64
C LEU A 880 39.65 14.69 -60.55
N TRP A 881 40.71 14.13 -59.96
CA TRP A 881 41.71 13.38 -60.70
C TRP A 881 41.07 12.13 -61.33
N ARG A 882 40.29 11.38 -60.55
CA ARG A 882 39.58 10.18 -61.02
C ARG A 882 38.59 10.48 -62.16
N CYS A 883 37.92 11.65 -62.16
CA CYS A 883 36.97 12.01 -63.21
C CYS A 883 37.60 12.69 -64.45
N GLY A 884 38.94 12.74 -64.51
CA GLY A 884 39.68 13.25 -65.67
C GLY A 884 39.81 14.77 -65.74
N GLU A 885 39.78 15.47 -64.60
CA GLU A 885 39.95 16.94 -64.49
C GLU A 885 41.27 17.30 -63.74
N PRO A 886 42.45 17.06 -64.34
CA PRO A 886 43.74 17.17 -63.65
C PRO A 886 44.08 18.60 -63.21
N VAL A 887 43.64 19.62 -63.95
CA VAL A 887 43.90 21.03 -63.62
C VAL A 887 43.18 21.44 -62.33
N ARG A 888 41.92 21.02 -62.18
CA ARG A 888 41.12 21.30 -60.98
C ARG A 888 41.60 20.45 -59.79
N ALA A 889 42.01 19.20 -60.05
CA ALA A 889 42.62 18.34 -59.04
C ALA A 889 43.92 18.96 -58.48
N LEU A 890 44.77 19.52 -59.35
CA LEU A 890 46.00 20.20 -58.95
C LEU A 890 45.72 21.38 -58.02
N GLN A 891 44.71 22.19 -58.33
CA GLN A 891 44.28 23.31 -57.47
C GLN A 891 43.82 22.83 -56.09
N ALA A 892 43.03 21.74 -56.04
CA ALA A 892 42.55 21.16 -54.78
C ALA A 892 43.67 20.52 -53.94
N PHE A 893 44.65 19.86 -54.56
CA PHE A 893 45.82 19.35 -53.85
C PHE A 893 46.75 20.45 -53.34
N THR A 894 46.83 21.56 -54.08
CA THR A 894 47.62 22.74 -53.70
C THR A 894 46.98 23.52 -52.54
N SER A 895 45.65 23.53 -52.44
CA SER A 895 44.95 24.13 -51.30
C SER A 895 45.00 23.24 -50.05
N SER A 896 44.96 21.91 -50.19
CA SER A 896 45.06 20.95 -49.06
C SER A 896 46.49 20.68 -48.57
N SER A 897 47.52 21.29 -49.17
CA SER A 897 48.93 21.00 -48.85
C SER A 897 49.31 19.52 -49.00
N SER A 898 48.55 18.78 -49.83
CA SER A 898 48.82 17.40 -50.21
C SER A 898 49.85 17.35 -51.34
N TRP A 899 51.09 17.72 -51.00
CA TRP A 899 52.14 17.99 -51.98
C TRP A 899 52.50 16.78 -52.88
N ARG A 900 52.46 15.55 -52.35
CA ARG A 900 52.76 14.34 -53.14
C ARG A 900 51.77 14.19 -54.30
N ASN A 901 50.47 14.31 -53.99
CA ASN A 901 49.42 14.25 -55.00
C ASN A 901 49.50 15.44 -55.96
N ALA A 902 49.80 16.65 -55.46
CA ALA A 902 49.98 17.84 -56.30
C ALA A 902 51.12 17.67 -57.32
N ILE A 903 52.28 17.17 -56.90
CA ILE A 903 53.43 16.93 -57.79
C ILE A 903 53.14 15.82 -58.80
N CYS A 904 52.53 14.71 -58.36
CA CYS A 904 52.13 13.62 -59.27
C CYS A 904 51.16 14.11 -60.36
N VAL A 905 50.17 14.92 -60.01
CA VAL A 905 49.23 15.51 -60.99
C VAL A 905 49.91 16.58 -61.84
N ALA A 906 50.79 17.40 -61.27
CA ALA A 906 51.57 18.40 -62.00
C ALA A 906 52.48 17.77 -63.07
N GLN A 907 53.03 16.59 -62.83
CA GLN A 907 53.82 15.85 -63.82
C GLN A 907 52.98 15.25 -64.96
N GLN A 908 51.68 15.00 -64.73
CA GLN A 908 50.75 14.56 -65.77
C GLN A 908 50.26 15.72 -66.64
N ILE A 909 50.44 16.96 -66.19
CA ILE A 909 50.19 18.19 -66.95
C ILE A 909 51.53 18.62 -67.59
N PRO A 910 51.57 19.09 -68.84
CA PRO A 910 52.82 19.55 -69.48
C PRO A 910 53.27 20.92 -68.91
N LEU A 911 53.66 20.95 -67.63
CA LEU A 911 54.17 22.14 -66.95
C LEU A 911 55.68 22.32 -67.25
N PRO A 912 56.13 23.53 -67.64
CA PRO A 912 57.54 23.86 -67.74
C PRO A 912 58.28 23.67 -66.41
N PRO A 913 59.58 23.33 -66.42
CA PRO A 913 60.36 23.08 -65.20
C PRO A 913 60.36 24.27 -64.23
N ASP A 914 60.32 25.50 -64.76
CA ASP A 914 60.28 26.72 -63.95
C ASP A 914 58.96 26.88 -63.19
N GLN A 915 57.84 26.44 -63.76
CA GLN A 915 56.52 26.48 -63.10
C GLN A 915 56.38 25.38 -62.04
N LEU A 916 57.03 24.23 -62.25
CA LEU A 916 57.08 23.16 -61.25
C LEU A 916 57.94 23.58 -60.05
N ALA A 917 59.06 24.27 -60.29
CA ALA A 917 59.90 24.83 -59.23
C ALA A 917 59.15 25.91 -58.42
N LEU A 918 58.34 26.76 -59.06
CA LEU A 918 57.47 27.73 -58.38
C LEU A 918 56.41 27.03 -57.52
N LEU A 919 55.69 26.05 -58.08
CA LEU A 919 54.71 25.27 -57.32
C LEU A 919 55.33 24.56 -56.10
N ALA A 920 56.54 24.02 -56.25
CA ALA A 920 57.27 23.38 -55.16
C ALA A 920 57.64 24.36 -54.04
N ARG A 921 58.04 25.60 -54.38
CA ARG A 921 58.29 26.67 -53.39
C ARG A 921 57.01 27.07 -52.66
N ASP A 922 55.92 27.32 -53.40
CA ASP A 922 54.64 27.71 -52.81
C ASP A 922 54.08 26.63 -51.86
N LEU A 923 54.25 25.35 -52.21
CA LEU A 923 53.87 24.22 -51.34
C LEU A 923 54.79 24.08 -50.14
N ALA A 924 56.09 24.29 -50.30
CA ALA A 924 57.05 24.22 -49.20
C ALA A 924 56.80 25.32 -48.16
N GLU A 925 56.45 26.53 -48.59
CA GLU A 925 56.06 27.63 -47.70
C GLU A 925 54.83 27.24 -46.85
N LYS A 926 53.76 26.75 -47.50
CA LYS A 926 52.54 26.27 -46.80
C LYS A 926 52.82 25.11 -45.83
N LEU A 927 53.70 24.18 -46.19
CA LEU A 927 54.08 23.07 -45.30
C LEU A 927 54.92 23.56 -44.11
N THR A 928 55.74 24.58 -44.32
CA THR A 928 56.54 25.22 -43.26
C THR A 928 55.63 25.92 -42.25
N GLU A 929 54.59 26.64 -42.72
CA GLU A 929 53.54 27.21 -41.86
C GLU A 929 52.82 26.14 -41.01
N GLN A 930 52.61 24.95 -41.58
CA GLN A 930 52.02 23.79 -40.88
C GLN A 930 53.00 23.01 -39.99
N ARG A 931 54.24 23.50 -39.82
CA ARG A 931 55.33 22.85 -39.08
C ARG A 931 55.78 21.49 -39.65
N ARG A 932 55.51 21.22 -40.92
CA ARG A 932 55.92 19.99 -41.64
C ARG A 932 57.26 20.20 -42.36
N TYR A 933 58.29 20.56 -41.60
CA TYR A 933 59.58 21.02 -42.10
C TYR A 933 60.35 19.99 -42.94
N SER A 934 60.30 18.70 -42.57
CA SER A 934 60.97 17.63 -43.34
C SER A 934 60.40 17.48 -44.75
N GLU A 935 59.09 17.68 -44.90
CA GLU A 935 58.41 17.57 -46.19
C GLU A 935 58.62 18.82 -47.05
N ALA A 936 58.64 20.00 -46.44
CA ALA A 936 58.99 21.26 -47.10
C ALA A 936 60.44 21.24 -47.65
N ALA A 937 61.39 20.76 -46.85
CA ALA A 937 62.79 20.66 -47.26
C ALA A 937 62.99 19.70 -48.45
N LEU A 938 62.24 18.58 -48.47
CA LEU A 938 62.28 17.63 -49.57
C LEU A 938 61.77 18.26 -50.88
N LEU A 939 60.69 19.05 -50.81
CA LEU A 939 60.18 19.80 -51.97
C LEU A 939 61.21 20.82 -52.49
N LEU A 940 61.83 21.57 -51.59
CA LEU A 940 62.81 22.60 -51.92
C LEU A 940 64.06 22.00 -52.55
N ASP A 941 64.60 20.92 -51.97
CA ASP A 941 65.80 20.26 -52.48
C ASP A 941 65.54 19.55 -53.83
N GLN A 942 64.52 18.68 -53.89
CA GLN A 942 64.33 17.80 -55.04
C GLN A 942 63.67 18.47 -56.23
N TYR A 943 62.72 19.39 -56.00
CA TYR A 943 61.89 19.97 -57.07
C TYR A 943 62.20 21.45 -57.34
N ALA A 944 62.44 22.26 -56.31
CA ALA A 944 62.84 23.66 -56.49
C ALA A 944 64.36 23.84 -56.71
N LYS A 945 65.17 22.81 -56.40
CA LYS A 945 66.64 22.81 -56.42
C LYS A 945 67.25 23.93 -55.55
N ASP A 946 66.57 24.23 -54.44
CA ASP A 946 66.90 25.31 -53.53
C ASP A 946 67.46 24.75 -52.22
N CYS A 947 68.75 24.39 -52.26
CA CYS A 947 69.39 23.64 -51.17
C CYS A 947 69.60 24.46 -49.88
N GLU A 948 69.76 25.79 -49.97
CA GLU A 948 69.92 26.64 -48.78
C GLU A 948 68.62 26.68 -47.98
N GLU A 949 67.50 27.02 -48.64
CA GLU A 949 66.18 27.07 -48.00
C GLU A 949 65.74 25.70 -47.49
N ALA A 950 66.08 24.61 -48.17
CA ALA A 950 65.82 23.25 -47.69
C ALA A 950 66.56 22.95 -46.37
N ILE A 951 67.84 23.34 -46.26
CA ILE A 951 68.64 23.15 -45.04
C ILE A 951 68.09 24.03 -43.92
N LEU A 952 67.76 25.30 -44.20
CA LEU A 952 67.21 26.24 -43.22
C LEU A 952 65.84 25.77 -42.68
N ALA A 953 64.98 25.21 -43.54
CA ALA A 953 63.71 24.63 -43.11
C ALA A 953 63.92 23.46 -42.14
N LEU A 954 64.88 22.56 -42.38
CA LEU A 954 65.18 21.43 -41.48
C LEU A 954 65.77 21.88 -40.14
N ILE A 955 66.65 22.89 -40.16
CA ILE A 955 67.21 23.51 -38.95
C ILE A 955 66.07 24.11 -38.11
N THR A 956 65.18 24.88 -38.74
CA THR A 956 64.02 25.49 -38.07
C THR A 956 63.07 24.44 -37.48
N GLY A 957 62.94 23.28 -38.14
CA GLY A 957 62.12 22.16 -37.68
C GLY A 957 62.77 21.21 -36.67
N GLY A 958 64.03 21.46 -36.26
CA GLY A 958 64.76 20.59 -35.34
C GLY A 958 65.16 19.22 -35.90
N VAL A 959 65.21 19.07 -37.23
CA VAL A 959 65.53 17.81 -37.92
C VAL A 959 67.03 17.78 -38.23
N TRP A 960 67.83 17.72 -37.16
CA TRP A 960 69.28 17.97 -37.21
C TRP A 960 70.07 16.99 -38.07
N GLU A 961 69.71 15.70 -38.01
CA GLU A 961 70.42 14.65 -38.75
C GLU A 961 70.29 14.85 -40.27
N GLU A 962 69.08 15.16 -40.73
CA GLU A 962 68.82 15.39 -42.16
C GLU A 962 69.38 16.74 -42.62
N ALA A 963 69.32 17.78 -41.78
CA ALA A 963 69.96 19.07 -42.07
C ALA A 963 71.48 18.90 -42.27
N LEU A 964 72.13 18.16 -41.36
CA LEU A 964 73.56 17.87 -41.45
C LEU A 964 73.86 17.01 -42.69
N ARG A 965 73.04 16.00 -43.01
CA ARG A 965 73.18 15.22 -44.24
C ARG A 965 73.13 16.09 -45.49
N LEU A 966 72.13 16.99 -45.61
CA LEU A 966 72.00 17.90 -46.76
C LEU A 966 73.18 18.90 -46.84
N ILE A 967 73.64 19.43 -45.71
CA ILE A 967 74.82 20.31 -45.64
C ILE A 967 76.05 19.66 -46.27
N TYR A 968 76.34 18.40 -45.90
CA TYR A 968 77.46 17.66 -46.47
C TYR A 968 77.20 17.26 -47.93
N MET A 969 75.96 16.88 -48.26
CA MET A 969 75.58 16.47 -49.62
C MET A 969 75.74 17.61 -50.64
N HIS A 970 75.32 18.83 -50.30
CA HIS A 970 75.46 20.02 -51.15
C HIS A 970 76.78 20.78 -50.96
N LYS A 971 77.70 20.26 -50.12
CA LYS A 971 79.00 20.88 -49.79
C LYS A 971 78.87 22.30 -49.21
N ARG A 972 77.83 22.54 -48.40
CA ARG A 972 77.53 23.82 -47.74
C ARG A 972 77.88 23.83 -46.25
N GLN A 973 79.11 23.41 -45.96
CA GLN A 973 79.62 23.29 -44.59
C GLN A 973 79.63 24.63 -43.84
N ASP A 974 79.63 25.75 -44.56
CA ASP A 974 79.44 27.10 -44.04
C ASP A 974 78.19 27.23 -43.15
N ILE A 975 77.08 26.60 -43.56
CA ILE A 975 75.78 26.65 -42.84
C ILE A 975 75.85 25.95 -41.48
N THR A 976 76.81 25.04 -41.29
CA THR A 976 77.04 24.33 -40.01
C THR A 976 77.38 25.33 -38.90
N GLU A 977 78.25 26.29 -39.18
CA GLU A 977 78.69 27.29 -38.21
C GLU A 977 77.70 28.44 -38.09
N THR A 978 77.08 28.88 -39.20
CA THR A 978 76.24 30.08 -39.21
C THR A 978 74.82 29.85 -38.72
N ASN A 979 74.24 28.66 -38.91
CA ASN A 979 72.83 28.39 -38.61
C ASN A 979 72.63 27.13 -37.75
N LEU A 980 73.30 26.01 -38.07
CA LEU A 980 73.04 24.74 -37.36
C LEU A 980 73.54 24.75 -35.92
N LYS A 981 74.81 25.13 -35.68
CA LYS A 981 75.37 25.20 -34.32
C LYS A 981 74.67 26.23 -33.43
N PRO A 982 74.36 27.45 -33.88
CA PRO A 982 73.55 28.39 -33.11
C PRO A 982 72.16 27.83 -32.75
N ALA A 983 71.46 27.21 -33.72
CA ALA A 983 70.13 26.66 -33.50
C ALA A 983 70.10 25.41 -32.58
N LEU A 984 71.22 24.69 -32.42
CA LEU A 984 71.36 23.61 -31.42
C LEU A 984 71.54 24.13 -29.99
N LEU A 985 71.90 25.40 -29.82
CA LEU A 985 72.11 26.04 -28.51
C LEU A 985 70.85 26.74 -27.99
N GLU A 986 69.99 27.21 -28.89
CA GLU A 986 68.62 27.68 -28.60
C GLU A 986 67.67 26.51 -28.33
#